data_AF-A0A7K4CW09-F1
#
_entry.id   AF-A0A7K4CW09-F1
#
_cell.length_a   1.000
_cell.length_b   1.000
_cell.length_c   1.000
_cell.angle_alpha   90.00
_cell.angle_beta   90.00
_cell.angle_gamma   90.00
#
_symmetry.space_group_name_H-M   'P 1'
#
loop_
_entity.id
_entity.type
_entity.pdbx_description
1 polymer ?
#
loop_
_entity_poly.entity_id
_entity_poly.type
_entity_poly.pdbx_seq_one_letter_code
_entity_poly.pdbx_strand_id
1 'polypeptide(L)'
;MAEYYVAPNGSDANPGNLTHPFLTIARAQQAVRTCTPAMTGDVIVYLRGGKHRIPTTLDFTREDGGNGLHDVIYKAYPGEIPVIDGGDVIPYTSWTVHDGNIWQAYVGGSSFRQLYVRTTTGANHNTPTPNDPGTPEYPYAGSPASLSVMTPAYDGSGKWERRAIRARGVPPAGALPITAEGHEYALRDGFWSDLREWKLPFTGIDAGSPQKLGDAQHYVGDIEFTYHLMWNLPRVHAYYLGEHEGKNKIIMEQPAFSLARTKGGTLLGDKYEGTSHPTFVENAYALLDEPGEWYYDRFTGRLFYIPLETEPAPNTPDIEFVIPRVEKLVQVTGNATDPVSYLRFEGISFKHASWLRPNWYGQGHVDVQANVLLWQDLYGRRWDRSDASVNVTFGHNIHFERCIFSKLGTAALSFDAGTQDSMIRGCTFDDISGSGINVGTTMGHLAEGDPRLSRNNSVVNNYLTNIAVEFKGGIGVWAGYVQDTRIEHNEISGTAYTAISLGWGWSYDLTACRNNSVSYNHLTNYMMEMKDGAAIYTLSRQNNTRVEHNHIHDGAGSGLYPDEQTAQTYWRYNVVYRSGNSLQDHTLGPDRNDPIAIRENVIVDNYFDMDPIIEPRRQLPHLPNNVWRIGVGNDGNAVPGAAVLANVAGAGLEPAYQDLLVGSGSIRKKMASGLYWSDMYLSTEEPLGNEVLWAGIIGIVALGAAGCVTIIKQKRRVPAMTQQGGRE
;
A
#
# COMPACT_ATOMS: atom_id res chain seq x y z
N MET A 1 -35.25 5.32 12.99
CA MET A 1 -34.18 5.43 11.99
C MET A 1 -34.05 6.89 11.61
N ALA A 2 -32.86 7.47 11.75
CA ALA A 2 -32.58 8.84 11.34
C ALA A 2 -31.73 8.80 10.06
N GLU A 3 -32.08 9.62 9.08
CA GLU A 3 -31.35 9.71 7.81
C GLU A 3 -30.85 11.14 7.59
N TYR A 4 -29.58 11.27 7.22
CA TYR A 4 -28.96 12.52 6.83
C TYR A 4 -28.30 12.39 5.46
N TYR A 5 -28.24 13.51 4.73
CA TYR A 5 -27.73 13.57 3.37
C TYR A 5 -26.68 14.67 3.28
N VAL A 6 -25.53 14.36 2.69
CA VAL A 6 -24.42 15.31 2.46
C VAL A 6 -24.12 15.37 0.96
N ALA A 7 -24.02 16.56 0.39
CA ALA A 7 -23.75 16.74 -1.03
C ALA A 7 -22.75 17.88 -1.30
N PRO A 8 -21.88 17.77 -2.33
CA PRO A 8 -20.93 18.84 -2.67
C PRO A 8 -21.59 20.18 -3.03
N ASN A 9 -22.87 20.17 -3.42
CA ASN A 9 -23.69 21.35 -3.71
C ASN A 9 -24.71 21.69 -2.59
N GLY A 10 -24.55 21.09 -1.41
CA GLY A 10 -25.42 21.32 -0.25
C GLY A 10 -25.13 22.62 0.49
N SER A 11 -25.70 22.76 1.69
CA SER A 11 -25.44 23.87 2.62
C SER A 11 -25.53 23.38 4.06
N ASP A 12 -24.61 23.77 4.94
CA ASP A 12 -24.65 23.38 6.35
C ASP A 12 -25.75 24.09 7.16
N ALA A 13 -26.40 25.10 6.56
CA ALA A 13 -27.63 25.69 7.07
C ALA A 13 -28.89 24.86 6.74
N ASN A 14 -28.79 23.89 5.83
CA ASN A 14 -29.90 23.02 5.49
C ASN A 14 -30.21 22.03 6.64
N PRO A 15 -31.41 21.43 6.65
CA PRO A 15 -31.78 20.40 7.62
C PRO A 15 -31.09 19.04 7.40
N GLY A 16 -30.40 18.82 6.28
CA GLY A 16 -29.71 17.56 5.99
C GLY A 16 -30.60 16.46 5.43
N ASN A 17 -31.73 16.79 4.80
CA ASN A 17 -32.59 15.81 4.12
C ASN A 17 -32.22 15.68 2.63
N LEU A 18 -32.79 14.71 1.92
CA LEU A 18 -32.43 14.42 0.51
C LEU A 18 -32.54 15.64 -0.43
N THR A 19 -33.55 16.51 -0.24
CA THR A 19 -33.78 17.71 -1.05
C THR A 19 -32.94 18.92 -0.62
N HIS A 20 -32.57 18.96 0.65
CA HIS A 20 -31.76 20.02 1.26
C HIS A 20 -30.64 19.37 2.09
N PRO A 21 -29.61 18.82 1.43
CA PRO A 21 -28.52 18.11 2.10
C PRO A 21 -27.57 19.09 2.79
N PHE A 22 -26.86 18.61 3.81
CA PHE A 22 -25.70 19.30 4.36
C PHE A 22 -24.61 19.46 3.29
N LEU A 23 -23.74 20.45 3.46
CA LEU A 23 -22.56 20.60 2.61
C LEU A 23 -21.41 19.72 3.11
N THR A 24 -21.22 19.64 4.42
CA THR A 24 -20.05 19.00 5.01
C THR A 24 -20.39 17.75 5.81
N ILE A 25 -19.45 16.80 5.82
CA ILE A 25 -19.53 15.59 6.63
C ILE A 25 -19.45 15.96 8.13
N ALA A 26 -18.65 16.97 8.48
CA ALA A 26 -18.58 17.47 9.85
C ALA A 26 -19.93 17.98 10.37
N ARG A 27 -20.74 18.64 9.53
CA ARG A 27 -22.09 19.04 9.90
C ARG A 27 -23.03 17.85 10.10
N ALA A 28 -22.92 16.82 9.26
CA ALA A 28 -23.67 15.58 9.44
C ALA A 28 -23.29 14.87 10.74
N GLN A 29 -21.98 14.81 11.06
CA GLN A 29 -21.46 14.27 12.31
C GLN A 29 -22.07 14.96 13.54
N GLN A 30 -22.14 16.30 13.53
CA GLN A 30 -22.81 17.05 14.58
C GLN A 30 -24.30 16.65 14.72
N ALA A 31 -25.00 16.40 13.61
CA ALA A 31 -26.39 15.94 13.66
C ALA A 31 -26.50 14.53 14.26
N VAL A 32 -25.62 13.61 13.85
CA VAL A 32 -25.52 12.25 14.40
C VAL A 32 -25.36 12.28 15.92
N ARG A 33 -24.45 13.10 16.45
CA ARG A 33 -24.20 13.24 17.89
C ARG A 33 -25.42 13.69 18.69
N THR A 34 -26.38 14.37 18.06
CA THR A 34 -27.63 14.77 18.74
C THR A 34 -28.62 13.61 18.91
N CYS A 35 -28.53 12.57 18.08
CA CYS A 35 -29.47 11.46 18.11
C CYS A 35 -28.88 10.15 18.65
N THR A 36 -27.55 9.95 18.62
CA THR A 36 -26.91 8.73 19.15
C THR A 36 -27.25 8.43 20.61
N PRO A 37 -27.40 9.40 21.55
CA PRO A 37 -27.75 9.09 22.93
C PRO A 37 -29.15 8.48 23.12
N ALA A 38 -30.06 8.69 22.15
CA ALA A 38 -31.45 8.25 22.21
C ALA A 38 -31.86 7.38 21.00
N MET A 39 -30.89 6.78 20.31
CA MET A 39 -31.15 6.02 19.09
C MET A 39 -31.97 4.76 19.37
N THR A 40 -33.05 4.58 18.61
CA THR A 40 -33.97 3.41 18.65
C THR A 40 -33.97 2.62 17.33
N GLY A 41 -33.02 2.95 16.47
CA GLY A 41 -32.77 2.35 15.17
C GLY A 41 -31.48 2.93 14.62
N ASP A 42 -30.97 2.35 13.53
CA ASP A 42 -29.75 2.82 12.89
C ASP A 42 -29.85 4.29 12.48
N VAL A 43 -28.69 4.96 12.47
CA VAL A 43 -28.52 6.31 11.96
C VAL A 43 -27.71 6.22 10.68
N ILE A 44 -28.29 6.67 9.56
CA ILE A 44 -27.69 6.55 8.24
C ILE A 44 -27.33 7.94 7.72
N VAL A 45 -26.07 8.11 7.32
CA VAL A 45 -25.58 9.31 6.62
C VAL A 45 -25.25 8.92 5.19
N TYR A 46 -26.08 9.38 4.25
CA TYR A 46 -25.86 9.22 2.83
C TYR A 46 -24.95 10.31 2.28
N LEU A 47 -23.82 9.92 1.70
CA LEU A 47 -22.95 10.80 0.93
C LEU A 47 -23.33 10.74 -0.55
N ARG A 48 -23.73 11.89 -1.11
CA ARG A 48 -23.98 12.05 -2.54
C ARG A 48 -22.67 12.03 -3.34
N GLY A 49 -22.73 11.67 -4.60
CA GLY A 49 -21.60 11.53 -5.50
C GLY A 49 -20.82 12.83 -5.69
N GLY A 50 -19.51 12.68 -5.90
CA GLY A 50 -18.59 13.80 -6.09
C GLY A 50 -17.63 13.99 -4.91
N LYS A 51 -16.80 15.02 -5.02
CA LYS A 51 -15.73 15.33 -4.05
C LYS A 51 -16.30 16.09 -2.85
N HIS A 52 -16.13 15.51 -1.67
CA HIS A 52 -16.34 16.12 -0.37
C HIS A 52 -14.98 16.54 0.19
N ARG A 53 -14.59 17.78 -0.12
CA ARG A 53 -13.31 18.34 0.31
C ARG A 53 -13.29 18.46 1.83
N ILE A 54 -12.29 17.86 2.48
CA ILE A 54 -12.09 17.95 3.94
C ILE A 54 -10.81 18.74 4.26
N PRO A 55 -10.91 20.01 4.70
CA PRO A 55 -9.75 20.87 4.91
C PRO A 55 -8.91 20.47 6.13
N THR A 56 -9.50 19.67 7.03
CA THR A 56 -8.88 19.12 8.24
C THR A 56 -9.40 17.70 8.47
N THR A 57 -8.72 16.95 9.34
CA THR A 57 -9.12 15.61 9.78
C THR A 57 -10.57 15.57 10.25
N LEU A 58 -11.29 14.50 9.89
CA LEU A 58 -12.57 14.14 10.50
C LEU A 58 -12.33 13.21 11.70
N ASP A 59 -12.51 13.74 12.90
CA ASP A 59 -12.30 13.00 14.15
C ASP A 59 -13.62 12.39 14.65
N PHE A 60 -13.71 11.06 14.60
CA PHE A 60 -14.80 10.26 15.13
C PHE A 60 -14.48 9.81 16.55
N THR A 61 -15.34 10.16 17.50
CA THR A 61 -15.22 9.80 18.91
C THR A 61 -16.38 8.88 19.29
N ARG A 62 -16.48 8.54 20.58
CA ARG A 62 -17.59 7.72 21.10
C ARG A 62 -18.96 8.26 20.71
N GLU A 63 -19.13 9.59 20.66
CA GLU A 63 -20.41 10.23 20.37
C GLU A 63 -20.93 9.93 18.94
N ASP A 64 -20.03 9.46 18.07
CA ASP A 64 -20.31 9.14 16.68
C ASP A 64 -20.61 7.66 16.44
N GLY A 65 -20.45 6.83 17.49
CA GLY A 65 -20.70 5.40 17.45
C GLY A 65 -22.15 5.02 17.77
N GLY A 66 -22.54 3.81 17.38
CA GLY A 66 -23.78 3.20 17.77
C GLY A 66 -23.77 2.68 19.23
N ASN A 67 -24.87 2.05 19.63
CA ASN A 67 -25.10 1.64 21.04
C ASN A 67 -25.09 0.12 21.27
N GLY A 68 -24.71 -0.65 20.26
CA GLY A 68 -24.66 -2.13 20.29
C GLY A 68 -25.96 -2.83 19.94
N LEU A 69 -27.07 -2.12 19.87
CA LEU A 69 -28.31 -2.58 19.23
C LEU A 69 -28.48 -2.01 17.83
N HIS A 70 -27.88 -0.85 17.59
CA HIS A 70 -28.00 -0.07 16.37
C HIS A 70 -26.66 0.53 15.97
N ASP A 71 -26.44 0.67 14.66
CA ASP A 71 -25.22 1.21 14.07
C ASP A 71 -25.37 2.67 13.64
N VAL A 72 -24.24 3.36 13.55
CA VAL A 72 -24.09 4.59 12.77
C VAL A 72 -23.39 4.24 11.45
N ILE A 73 -24.01 4.57 10.33
CA ILE A 73 -23.57 4.12 9.00
C ILE A 73 -23.37 5.32 8.08
N TYR A 74 -22.13 5.60 7.71
CA TYR A 74 -21.79 6.52 6.63
C TYR A 74 -21.70 5.72 5.34
N LYS A 75 -22.56 5.99 4.37
CA LYS A 75 -22.59 5.21 3.12
C LYS A 75 -22.79 6.05 1.88
N ALA A 76 -22.30 5.54 0.75
CA ALA A 76 -22.63 6.08 -0.54
C ALA A 76 -24.14 6.06 -0.80
N TYR A 77 -24.65 7.15 -1.36
CA TYR A 77 -26.00 7.15 -1.91
C TYR A 77 -26.07 6.14 -3.07
N PRO A 78 -27.15 5.35 -3.21
CA PRO A 78 -27.22 4.30 -4.21
C PRO A 78 -26.88 4.79 -5.62
N GLY A 79 -25.91 4.12 -6.25
CA GLY A 79 -25.46 4.46 -7.60
C GLY A 79 -24.51 5.64 -7.73
N GLU A 80 -24.14 6.26 -6.62
CA GLU A 80 -23.24 7.41 -6.59
C GLU A 80 -21.89 7.04 -5.96
N ILE A 81 -20.83 7.77 -6.33
CA ILE A 81 -19.45 7.54 -5.84
C ILE A 81 -19.00 8.79 -5.08
N PRO A 82 -19.17 8.84 -3.75
CA PRO A 82 -18.65 9.94 -2.93
C PRO A 82 -17.14 9.77 -2.69
N VAL A 83 -16.41 10.88 -2.72
CA VAL A 83 -14.97 10.92 -2.42
C VAL A 83 -14.71 11.86 -1.26
N ILE A 84 -14.23 11.33 -0.15
CA ILE A 84 -13.63 12.11 0.94
C ILE A 84 -12.21 12.51 0.48
N ASP A 85 -12.02 13.81 0.20
CA ASP A 85 -10.86 14.31 -0.54
C ASP A 85 -10.05 15.32 0.29
N GLY A 86 -8.78 14.97 0.57
CA GLY A 86 -7.81 15.80 1.27
C GLY A 86 -7.03 16.78 0.37
N GLY A 87 -7.27 16.75 -0.94
CA GLY A 87 -6.49 17.47 -1.95
C GLY A 87 -7.11 18.77 -2.43
N ASP A 88 -6.25 19.77 -2.67
CA ASP A 88 -6.64 21.00 -3.35
C ASP A 88 -6.37 20.89 -4.85
N VAL A 89 -7.34 21.34 -5.65
CA VAL A 89 -7.15 21.52 -7.09
C VAL A 89 -6.45 22.85 -7.34
N ILE A 90 -5.35 22.83 -8.09
CA ILE A 90 -4.68 24.04 -8.55
C ILE A 90 -5.46 24.60 -9.75
N PRO A 91 -5.94 25.86 -9.71
CA PRO A 91 -6.59 26.46 -10.86
C PRO A 91 -5.66 26.48 -12.08
N TYR A 92 -6.11 25.98 -13.21
CA TYR A 92 -5.30 25.95 -14.44
C TYR A 92 -4.82 27.36 -14.83
N THR A 93 -5.61 28.40 -14.57
CA THR A 93 -5.27 29.81 -14.83
C THR A 93 -4.09 30.32 -14.01
N SER A 94 -3.67 29.61 -12.97
CA SER A 94 -2.51 29.98 -12.13
C SER A 94 -1.18 29.52 -12.72
N TRP A 95 -1.19 28.69 -13.77
CA TRP A 95 0.02 28.18 -14.40
C TRP A 95 0.55 29.13 -15.48
N THR A 96 1.85 29.39 -15.44
CA THR A 96 2.58 30.18 -16.44
C THR A 96 3.88 29.48 -16.82
N VAL A 97 4.34 29.65 -18.05
CA VAL A 97 5.69 29.22 -18.45
C VAL A 97 6.71 29.92 -17.56
N HIS A 98 7.66 29.16 -17.01
CA HIS A 98 8.77 29.66 -16.21
C HIS A 98 10.03 29.79 -17.07
N ASP A 99 10.55 28.66 -17.56
CA ASP A 99 11.75 28.58 -18.40
C ASP A 99 11.66 27.33 -19.30
N GLY A 100 11.90 27.48 -20.60
CA GLY A 100 11.76 26.38 -21.56
C GLY A 100 10.40 25.67 -21.49
N ASN A 101 10.43 24.38 -21.14
CA ASN A 101 9.25 23.52 -20.92
C ASN A 101 8.82 23.41 -19.45
N ILE A 102 9.48 24.13 -18.54
CA ILE A 102 9.13 24.20 -17.12
C ILE A 102 7.99 25.20 -16.93
N TRP A 103 6.92 24.75 -16.32
CA TRP A 103 5.77 25.56 -15.90
C TRP A 103 5.83 25.81 -14.41
N GLN A 104 5.27 26.94 -13.97
CA GLN A 104 5.14 27.27 -12.55
C GLN A 104 3.72 27.72 -12.18
N ALA A 105 3.34 27.47 -10.92
CA ALA A 105 2.15 28.03 -10.29
C ALA A 105 2.43 28.39 -8.82
N TYR A 106 1.84 29.49 -8.34
CA TYR A 106 1.84 29.79 -6.90
C TYR A 106 0.76 28.96 -6.20
N VAL A 107 1.15 28.19 -5.19
CA VAL A 107 0.28 27.27 -4.46
C VAL A 107 0.29 27.54 -2.95
N GLY A 108 0.85 28.65 -2.46
CA GLY A 108 0.93 28.94 -1.03
C GLY A 108 2.08 28.19 -0.34
N GLY A 109 2.18 28.27 1.00
CA GLY A 109 3.35 27.84 1.77
C GLY A 109 3.29 26.46 2.46
N SER A 110 2.11 25.82 2.57
CA SER A 110 2.00 24.52 3.23
C SER A 110 2.74 23.43 2.45
N SER A 111 3.45 22.54 3.13
CA SER A 111 4.21 21.46 2.49
C SER A 111 3.31 20.29 2.07
N PHE A 112 3.75 19.55 1.05
CA PHE A 112 3.12 18.33 0.55
C PHE A 112 4.20 17.46 -0.09
N ARG A 113 3.94 16.16 -0.22
CA ARG A 113 4.89 15.20 -0.78
C ARG A 113 4.46 14.59 -2.11
N GLN A 114 3.23 14.81 -2.52
CA GLN A 114 2.66 14.21 -3.73
C GLN A 114 2.02 15.30 -4.60
N LEU A 115 2.11 15.11 -5.91
CA LEU A 115 1.38 15.88 -6.92
C LEU A 115 0.68 14.88 -7.82
N TYR A 116 -0.63 15.04 -8.02
CA TYR A 116 -1.40 14.24 -8.95
C TYR A 116 -1.81 15.07 -10.17
N VAL A 117 -1.74 14.47 -11.35
CA VAL A 117 -2.06 15.09 -12.63
C VAL A 117 -3.20 14.34 -13.28
N ARG A 118 -4.25 15.07 -13.68
CA ARG A 118 -5.46 14.51 -14.25
C ARG A 118 -5.73 15.05 -15.65
N THR A 119 -5.92 14.19 -16.64
CA THR A 119 -6.13 14.60 -18.04
C THR A 119 -7.40 14.01 -18.67
N THR A 120 -8.03 14.74 -19.60
CA THR A 120 -9.17 14.24 -20.41
C THR A 120 -8.72 13.27 -21.51
N THR A 121 -7.51 13.46 -22.04
CA THR A 121 -6.85 12.54 -22.96
C THR A 121 -6.10 11.51 -22.13
N GLY A 122 -6.54 10.25 -22.14
CA GLY A 122 -5.75 9.17 -21.55
C GLY A 122 -4.40 9.15 -22.23
N ALA A 123 -3.31 9.41 -21.49
CA ALA A 123 -1.97 9.22 -22.02
C ALA A 123 -1.90 7.79 -22.58
N ASN A 124 -1.47 7.65 -23.83
CA ASN A 124 -1.40 6.37 -24.51
C ASN A 124 -0.66 5.34 -23.62
N HIS A 125 -1.40 4.32 -23.22
CA HIS A 125 -0.96 3.25 -22.35
C HIS A 125 0.04 2.34 -23.08
N ASN A 126 1.32 2.40 -22.73
CA ASN A 126 2.14 1.19 -22.73
C ASN A 126 1.93 0.52 -21.36
N THR A 127 0.82 -0.19 -21.21
CA THR A 127 0.74 -1.29 -20.24
C THR A 127 1.72 -2.37 -20.72
N PRO A 128 2.71 -2.80 -19.93
CA PRO A 128 3.29 -4.12 -20.13
C PRO A 128 2.13 -5.11 -19.97
N THR A 129 1.75 -5.77 -21.05
CA THR A 129 0.86 -6.93 -20.97
C THR A 129 1.56 -8.01 -20.15
N PRO A 130 0.92 -8.62 -19.13
CA PRO A 130 1.51 -9.72 -18.34
C PRO A 130 1.75 -11.03 -19.12
N ASN A 131 1.75 -11.02 -20.45
CA ASN A 131 1.84 -12.23 -21.26
C ASN A 131 3.03 -12.13 -22.22
N ASP A 132 4.23 -12.41 -21.72
CA ASP A 132 5.22 -13.15 -22.51
C ASP A 132 5.87 -14.23 -21.63
N PRO A 133 5.45 -15.50 -21.76
CA PRO A 133 6.06 -16.62 -21.07
C PRO A 133 7.35 -17.00 -21.80
N GLY A 134 8.42 -16.23 -21.58
CA GLY A 134 9.69 -16.50 -22.24
C GLY A 134 10.83 -15.64 -21.72
N THR A 135 11.75 -16.29 -21.00
CA THR A 135 13.09 -15.85 -20.59
C THR A 135 13.21 -15.00 -19.30
N PRO A 136 13.78 -15.57 -18.22
CA PRO A 136 14.13 -14.84 -17.01
C PRO A 136 15.54 -14.26 -17.16
N GLU A 137 15.63 -13.05 -17.72
CA GLU A 137 16.79 -12.18 -17.51
C GLU A 137 16.29 -10.83 -16.99
N TYR A 138 16.11 -10.74 -15.66
CA TYR A 138 15.89 -9.45 -15.01
C TYR A 138 17.25 -8.85 -14.67
N PRO A 139 17.60 -7.68 -15.24
CA PRO A 139 18.92 -7.11 -15.05
C PRO A 139 19.09 -6.58 -13.62
N TYR A 140 20.32 -6.74 -13.15
CA TYR A 140 20.90 -6.14 -11.97
C TYR A 140 20.44 -4.68 -11.72
N ALA A 141 20.37 -4.33 -10.44
CA ALA A 141 20.31 -2.96 -9.92
C ALA A 141 21.27 -2.05 -10.72
N GLY A 142 20.72 -1.11 -11.49
CA GLY A 142 21.53 -0.23 -12.33
C GLY A 142 20.82 0.47 -13.49
N SER A 143 19.57 0.15 -13.80
CA SER A 143 18.78 0.93 -14.77
C SER A 143 17.94 2.00 -14.05
N PRO A 144 18.18 3.30 -14.29
CA PRO A 144 17.15 4.30 -14.06
C PRO A 144 16.06 4.08 -15.12
N ALA A 145 14.80 4.14 -14.72
CA ALA A 145 13.60 3.95 -15.54
C ALA A 145 13.08 2.50 -15.69
N SER A 146 12.22 2.11 -14.75
CA SER A 146 10.87 1.63 -15.08
C SER A 146 9.99 1.63 -13.82
N LEU A 147 9.72 2.83 -13.28
CA LEU A 147 8.50 2.99 -12.49
C LEU A 147 7.34 2.82 -13.46
N SER A 148 6.64 1.70 -13.33
CA SER A 148 5.45 1.39 -14.11
C SER A 148 4.51 2.59 -14.09
N VAL A 149 4.23 3.10 -15.29
CA VAL A 149 3.17 4.09 -15.51
C VAL A 149 1.88 3.44 -15.01
N MET A 150 1.36 3.99 -13.91
CA MET A 150 0.23 3.49 -13.14
C MET A 150 -0.97 3.18 -14.03
N THR A 151 -1.66 2.05 -13.78
CA THR A 151 -3.04 1.88 -14.22
C THR A 151 -3.88 3.02 -13.64
N PRO A 152 -4.40 3.94 -14.45
CA PRO A 152 -5.05 5.11 -13.92
C PRO A 152 -6.46 4.74 -13.49
N ALA A 153 -6.78 5.08 -12.24
CA ALA A 153 -8.14 5.06 -11.76
C ALA A 153 -8.91 6.14 -12.53
N TYR A 154 -9.79 5.72 -13.45
CA TYR A 154 -10.91 6.56 -13.88
C TYR A 154 -11.62 7.05 -12.58
N ASP A 155 -12.44 8.08 -12.55
CA ASP A 155 -13.28 8.40 -11.37
C ASP A 155 -14.74 8.65 -11.76
N GLY A 156 -15.10 8.27 -13.00
CA GLY A 156 -16.39 8.61 -13.59
C GLY A 156 -16.42 10.03 -14.18
N SER A 157 -15.38 10.86 -14.00
CA SER A 157 -15.34 12.23 -14.52
C SER A 157 -14.89 12.32 -15.98
N GLY A 158 -14.52 11.20 -16.63
CA GLY A 158 -13.89 11.24 -17.95
C GLY A 158 -12.40 11.62 -17.95
N LYS A 159 -11.76 11.78 -16.78
CA LYS A 159 -10.32 12.10 -16.67
C LYS A 159 -9.53 10.95 -16.05
N TRP A 160 -8.29 10.78 -16.49
CA TRP A 160 -7.32 9.81 -15.98
C TRP A 160 -6.36 10.49 -15.02
N GLU A 161 -6.03 9.85 -13.89
CA GLU A 161 -5.22 10.43 -12.81
C GLU A 161 -3.93 9.62 -12.59
N ARG A 162 -2.78 10.31 -12.57
CA ARG A 162 -1.47 9.74 -12.27
C ARG A 162 -0.72 10.55 -11.22
N ARG A 163 0.26 9.94 -10.57
CA ARG A 163 1.24 10.63 -9.72
C ARG A 163 2.34 11.23 -10.60
N ALA A 164 2.70 12.48 -10.34
CA ALA A 164 3.89 13.11 -10.91
C ALA A 164 5.14 12.74 -10.12
N ILE A 165 6.28 12.68 -10.82
CA ILE A 165 7.55 12.25 -10.24
C ILE A 165 8.17 13.45 -9.52
N ARG A 166 8.59 13.30 -8.27
CA ARG A 166 9.35 14.36 -7.64
C ARG A 166 10.74 14.43 -8.29
N ALA A 167 11.18 15.63 -8.67
CA ALA A 167 12.47 15.90 -9.31
C ALA A 167 13.60 15.14 -8.60
N ARG A 168 14.31 14.29 -9.33
CA ARG A 168 15.34 13.40 -8.77
C ARG A 168 16.44 13.05 -9.75
N GLY A 169 17.64 12.82 -9.23
CA GLY A 169 18.81 12.37 -9.98
C GLY A 169 19.42 11.09 -9.40
N VAL A 170 19.98 10.26 -10.27
CA VAL A 170 20.70 9.02 -9.90
C VAL A 170 22.21 9.28 -9.97
N PRO A 171 23.01 8.74 -9.04
CA PRO A 171 24.47 8.80 -9.13
C PRO A 171 25.03 8.17 -10.41
N PRO A 172 26.09 8.74 -11.01
CA PRO A 172 26.88 8.08 -12.05
C PRO A 172 27.42 6.73 -11.59
N ALA A 173 27.52 5.78 -12.52
CA ALA A 173 28.10 4.48 -12.27
C ALA A 173 29.59 4.63 -11.89
N GLY A 174 29.98 4.14 -10.70
CA GLY A 174 31.37 4.18 -10.22
C GLY A 174 31.64 5.11 -9.03
N ALA A 175 30.61 5.77 -8.49
CA ALA A 175 30.72 6.52 -7.23
C ALA A 175 31.31 5.62 -6.11
N LEU A 176 32.45 6.02 -5.55
CA LEU A 176 33.28 5.21 -4.66
C LEU A 176 32.83 5.25 -3.18
N PRO A 177 33.02 4.15 -2.40
CA PRO A 177 32.52 3.91 -1.04
C PRO A 177 32.70 5.06 -0.06
N ILE A 178 31.66 5.29 0.76
CA ILE A 178 31.77 6.04 2.01
C ILE A 178 32.72 5.27 2.93
N THR A 179 33.97 5.72 3.08
CA THR A 179 34.90 5.16 4.06
C THR A 179 34.57 5.69 5.46
N ALA A 180 34.51 4.79 6.42
CA ALA A 180 34.06 5.06 7.78
C ALA A 180 35.21 5.45 8.71
N GLU A 181 35.39 6.75 9.01
CA GLU A 181 36.01 7.21 10.26
C GLU A 181 35.38 8.53 10.72
N GLY A 182 34.68 8.52 11.86
CA GLY A 182 34.27 9.72 12.58
C GLY A 182 32.97 10.40 12.15
N HIS A 183 32.51 11.35 12.97
CA HIS A 183 31.30 12.17 12.78
C HIS A 183 31.44 13.19 11.62
N GLU A 184 32.47 13.06 10.79
CA GLU A 184 32.76 13.93 9.65
C GLU A 184 33.12 13.08 8.44
N TYR A 185 32.56 13.44 7.29
CA TYR A 185 32.91 12.82 6.02
C TYR A 185 34.14 13.50 5.42
N ALA A 186 35.27 12.80 5.40
CA ALA A 186 36.29 13.02 4.37
C ALA A 186 35.94 12.12 3.18
N LEU A 187 35.13 12.65 2.26
CA LEU A 187 34.91 12.01 0.96
C LEU A 187 36.25 11.97 0.21
N ARG A 188 36.60 10.82 -0.37
CA ARG A 188 37.84 10.64 -1.14
C ARG A 188 37.80 11.53 -2.40
N ASP A 189 38.97 11.98 -2.85
CA ASP A 189 39.10 12.72 -4.11
C ASP A 189 38.47 11.92 -5.26
N GLY A 190 37.41 12.46 -5.89
CA GLY A 190 36.70 11.83 -7.00
C GLY A 190 35.17 11.77 -6.88
N PHE A 191 34.58 11.57 -5.70
CA PHE A 191 33.10 11.60 -5.54
C PHE A 191 32.49 12.98 -5.90
N TRP A 192 33.33 14.01 -5.88
CA TRP A 192 32.97 15.39 -6.13
C TRP A 192 32.88 15.78 -7.62
N SER A 193 33.53 15.05 -8.53
CA SER A 193 33.27 15.23 -9.97
C SER A 193 31.85 14.80 -10.31
N ASP A 194 31.34 13.76 -9.64
CA ASP A 194 30.04 13.14 -9.92
C ASP A 194 28.86 14.01 -9.46
N LEU A 195 29.02 14.80 -8.40
CA LEU A 195 27.96 15.70 -7.89
C LEU A 195 27.68 16.91 -8.80
N ARG A 196 28.66 17.33 -9.62
CA ARG A 196 28.41 18.32 -10.68
C ARG A 196 27.57 17.74 -11.82
N GLU A 197 27.65 16.42 -12.03
CA GLU A 197 26.76 15.72 -12.95
C GLU A 197 25.33 15.60 -12.40
N TRP A 198 25.12 15.74 -11.07
CA TRP A 198 23.78 15.79 -10.45
C TRP A 198 23.15 17.19 -10.55
N LYS A 199 23.75 18.11 -11.30
CA LYS A 199 23.27 19.48 -11.55
C LYS A 199 23.03 20.35 -10.31
N LEU A 200 23.36 19.90 -9.09
CA LEU A 200 23.17 20.68 -7.87
C LEU A 200 24.12 21.92 -7.86
N PRO A 201 23.61 23.14 -7.56
CA PRO A 201 24.44 24.34 -7.54
C PRO A 201 25.33 24.35 -6.29
N PHE A 202 26.65 24.53 -6.46
CA PHE A 202 27.63 24.48 -5.35
C PHE A 202 28.58 25.69 -5.32
N THR A 203 28.06 26.91 -5.43
CA THR A 203 28.90 28.12 -5.33
C THR A 203 28.67 28.85 -4.00
N GLY A 204 29.67 28.79 -3.11
CA GLY A 204 29.90 29.77 -2.03
C GLY A 204 28.99 29.72 -0.80
N ILE A 205 29.05 28.65 0.01
CA ILE A 205 28.29 28.56 1.27
C ILE A 205 29.25 28.53 2.47
N ASP A 206 29.31 29.64 3.21
CA ASP A 206 30.09 29.75 4.46
C ASP A 206 29.47 28.90 5.58
N ALA A 207 30.32 28.26 6.39
CA ALA A 207 29.90 27.40 7.49
C ALA A 207 29.22 28.21 8.63
N GLY A 208 27.96 27.92 8.96
CA GLY A 208 27.34 28.48 10.16
C GLY A 208 25.82 28.32 10.39
N SER A 209 25.05 27.84 9.42
CA SER A 209 23.60 27.55 9.54
C SER A 209 23.10 26.84 8.27
N PRO A 210 21.91 26.21 8.25
CA PRO A 210 21.32 25.74 6.98
C PRO A 210 21.00 26.97 6.11
N GLN A 211 21.89 27.26 5.16
CA GLN A 211 21.82 28.45 4.31
C GLN A 211 21.00 28.21 3.06
N LYS A 212 20.39 29.28 2.56
CA LYS A 212 19.86 29.33 1.19
C LYS A 212 21.04 29.33 0.24
N LEU A 213 21.07 28.41 -0.71
CA LEU A 213 21.95 28.52 -1.88
C LEU A 213 21.62 29.84 -2.60
N GLY A 214 22.65 30.57 -3.03
CA GLY A 214 22.61 31.96 -3.48
C GLY A 214 21.51 32.32 -4.50
N ASP A 215 21.29 33.63 -4.66
CA ASP A 215 20.26 34.29 -5.49
C ASP A 215 19.02 33.44 -5.78
N ALA A 216 18.28 33.22 -4.68
CA ALA A 216 16.88 32.82 -4.64
C ALA A 216 16.54 31.52 -5.39
N GLN A 217 16.61 30.37 -4.69
CA GLN A 217 15.51 29.37 -4.69
C GLN A 217 15.72 28.07 -3.89
N HIS A 218 16.90 27.73 -3.31
CA HIS A 218 17.09 26.37 -2.75
C HIS A 218 17.51 26.34 -1.27
N TYR A 219 16.85 25.49 -0.48
CA TYR A 219 17.23 25.16 0.89
C TYR A 219 17.82 23.77 0.95
N VAL A 220 19.04 23.66 1.46
CA VAL A 220 19.78 22.39 1.52
C VAL A 220 19.03 21.32 2.32
N GLY A 221 18.31 21.72 3.37
CA GLY A 221 17.51 20.82 4.21
C GLY A 221 16.29 20.19 3.54
N ASP A 222 15.93 20.59 2.32
CA ASP A 222 14.86 19.93 1.56
C ASP A 222 15.40 18.79 0.68
N ILE A 223 16.71 18.76 0.40
CA ILE A 223 17.33 17.75 -0.46
C ILE A 223 17.37 16.41 0.28
N GLU A 224 16.78 15.37 -0.30
CA GLU A 224 16.70 14.05 0.32
C GLU A 224 17.62 13.05 -0.37
N PHE A 225 18.46 12.39 0.42
CA PHE A 225 19.28 11.27 0.00
C PHE A 225 18.53 9.98 0.35
N THR A 226 18.24 9.17 -0.67
CA THR A 226 17.49 7.92 -0.50
C THR A 226 18.40 6.72 -0.74
N TYR A 227 18.28 5.69 0.09
CA TYR A 227 19.18 4.54 0.08
C TYR A 227 18.39 3.24 0.00
N HIS A 228 18.72 2.37 -0.95
CA HIS A 228 18.12 1.04 -1.09
C HIS A 228 18.90 0.04 -0.24
N LEU A 229 18.27 -0.44 0.84
CA LEU A 229 18.89 -1.27 1.87
C LEU A 229 18.11 -2.58 2.04
N MET A 230 18.34 -3.54 1.14
CA MET A 230 17.68 -4.86 1.14
C MET A 230 16.14 -4.77 1.21
N TRP A 231 15.58 -4.71 2.42
CA TRP A 231 14.14 -4.67 2.71
C TRP A 231 13.58 -3.27 3.08
N ASN A 232 14.40 -2.22 3.09
CA ASN A 232 13.94 -0.85 3.37
C ASN A 232 14.58 0.21 2.47
N LEU A 233 13.95 1.40 2.45
CA LEU A 233 14.35 2.52 1.60
C LEU A 233 14.44 3.83 2.40
N PRO A 234 15.40 3.95 3.34
CA PRO A 234 15.49 5.14 4.18
C PRO A 234 15.82 6.39 3.38
N ARG A 235 15.34 7.52 3.89
CA ARG A 235 15.51 8.86 3.31
C ARG A 235 16.02 9.80 4.38
N VAL A 236 17.08 10.54 4.09
CA VAL A 236 17.71 11.46 5.04
C VAL A 236 18.04 12.77 4.35
N HIS A 237 17.77 13.89 5.02
CA HIS A 237 18.07 15.22 4.47
C HIS A 237 19.56 15.55 4.55
N ALA A 238 20.02 16.38 3.62
CA ALA A 238 21.27 17.08 3.78
C ALA A 238 21.09 18.26 4.75
N TYR A 239 21.97 18.40 5.73
CA TYR A 239 22.04 19.59 6.57
C TYR A 239 22.87 20.70 5.93
N TYR A 240 23.98 20.33 5.28
CA TYR A 240 24.90 21.27 4.63
C TYR A 240 25.53 20.64 3.39
N LEU A 241 25.71 21.49 2.37
CA LEU A 241 26.39 21.21 1.12
C LEU A 241 27.29 22.39 0.81
N GLY A 242 28.61 22.21 0.79
CA GLY A 242 29.53 23.32 0.50
C GLY A 242 30.99 22.97 0.71
N GLU A 243 31.86 23.96 0.66
CA GLU A 243 33.30 23.78 0.86
C GLU A 243 33.69 24.02 2.33
N HIS A 244 34.49 23.12 2.89
CA HIS A 244 35.01 23.20 4.24
C HIS A 244 36.42 22.61 4.27
N GLU A 245 37.41 23.40 4.71
CA GLU A 245 38.83 23.04 4.75
C GLU A 245 39.43 22.65 3.38
N GLY A 246 39.06 23.38 2.31
CA GLY A 246 39.57 23.11 0.96
C GLY A 246 38.99 21.86 0.30
N LYS A 247 37.97 21.25 0.92
CA LYS A 247 37.24 20.09 0.41
C LYS A 247 35.76 20.42 0.37
N ASN A 248 35.08 20.02 -0.68
CA ASN A 248 33.63 19.97 -0.61
C ASN A 248 33.23 18.94 0.48
N LYS A 249 32.15 19.21 1.22
CA LYS A 249 31.59 18.35 2.28
C LYS A 249 30.06 18.32 2.17
N ILE A 250 29.49 17.13 2.34
CA ILE A 250 28.07 16.93 2.62
C ILE A 250 27.97 16.61 4.11
N ILE A 251 27.17 17.37 4.84
CA ILE A 251 26.82 17.05 6.22
C ILE A 251 25.38 16.59 6.20
N MET A 252 25.13 15.36 6.63
CA MET A 252 23.79 14.77 6.70
C MET A 252 23.09 15.21 7.98
N GLU A 253 21.76 15.37 7.91
CA GLU A 253 20.94 15.83 9.02
C GLU A 253 20.86 14.81 10.16
N GLN A 254 20.97 15.30 11.40
CA GLN A 254 20.93 14.50 12.63
C GLN A 254 19.63 14.76 13.42
N PRO A 255 19.11 13.78 14.17
CA PRO A 255 19.66 12.43 14.37
C PRO A 255 19.34 11.42 13.27
N ALA A 256 18.46 11.72 12.30
CA ALA A 256 18.02 10.79 11.25
C ALA A 256 19.16 9.98 10.63
N PHE A 257 20.25 10.63 10.25
CA PHE A 257 21.38 9.95 9.64
C PHE A 257 22.09 8.97 10.59
N SER A 258 22.34 9.37 11.84
CA SER A 258 22.89 8.46 12.86
C SER A 258 21.96 7.28 13.16
N LEU A 259 20.64 7.50 13.13
CA LEU A 259 19.65 6.45 13.30
C LEU A 259 19.69 5.46 12.14
N ALA A 260 19.73 5.93 10.90
CA ALA A 260 19.83 5.06 9.72
C ALA A 260 21.12 4.20 9.70
N ARG A 261 22.16 4.62 10.41
CA ARG A 261 23.42 3.86 10.62
C ARG A 261 23.39 2.93 11.84
N THR A 262 22.42 3.08 12.74
CA THR A 262 22.40 2.38 14.04
C THR A 262 21.04 1.78 14.40
N LYS A 263 20.13 1.65 13.43
CA LYS A 263 18.73 1.20 13.64
C LYS A 263 18.55 -0.29 13.92
N GLY A 264 19.62 -1.08 13.79
CA GLY A 264 19.55 -2.55 13.76
C GLY A 264 19.00 -3.07 12.41
N GLY A 265 19.23 -4.33 12.09
CA GLY A 265 18.89 -4.89 10.78
C GLY A 265 19.82 -4.34 9.68
N THR A 266 19.27 -3.87 8.56
CA THR A 266 20.07 -3.18 7.52
C THR A 266 20.41 -1.76 7.91
N LEU A 267 21.67 -1.38 7.66
CA LEU A 267 22.23 -0.10 8.06
C LEU A 267 22.92 0.57 6.87
N LEU A 268 22.98 1.90 6.90
CA LEU A 268 23.83 2.66 6.00
C LEU A 268 25.31 2.35 6.26
N GLY A 269 26.04 1.98 5.21
CA GLY A 269 27.46 1.62 5.27
C GLY A 269 27.73 0.22 5.85
N ASP A 270 26.73 -0.67 5.84
CA ASP A 270 26.90 -2.08 6.20
C ASP A 270 27.65 -2.86 5.11
N LYS A 271 27.99 -4.13 5.37
CA LYS A 271 28.69 -5.04 4.45
C LYS A 271 27.89 -5.40 3.18
N TYR A 272 26.63 -5.00 3.10
CA TYR A 272 25.74 -5.32 1.98
C TYR A 272 26.01 -4.37 0.80
N GLU A 273 26.04 -4.92 -0.42
CA GLU A 273 26.22 -4.15 -1.65
C GLU A 273 25.14 -3.06 -1.78
N GLY A 274 25.53 -1.87 -2.23
CA GLY A 274 24.62 -0.74 -2.44
C GLY A 274 24.30 0.10 -1.19
N THR A 275 24.73 -0.29 0.01
CA THR A 275 24.41 0.43 1.25
C THR A 275 25.35 1.60 1.58
N SER A 276 26.47 1.73 0.84
CA SER A 276 27.46 2.79 1.03
C SER A 276 27.19 4.05 0.23
N HIS A 277 26.17 4.10 -0.64
CA HIS A 277 25.84 5.26 -1.47
C HIS A 277 24.34 5.51 -1.51
N PRO A 278 23.89 6.77 -1.67
CA PRO A 278 22.51 7.03 -2.02
C PRO A 278 22.18 6.34 -3.35
N THR A 279 21.00 5.75 -3.46
CA THR A 279 20.45 5.21 -4.70
C THR A 279 19.98 6.34 -5.62
N PHE A 280 19.41 7.39 -5.04
CA PHE A 280 19.06 8.63 -5.75
C PHE A 280 18.97 9.78 -4.76
N VAL A 281 19.01 11.00 -5.30
CA VAL A 281 18.73 12.24 -4.58
C VAL A 281 17.50 12.88 -5.19
N GLU A 282 16.64 13.47 -4.36
CA GLU A 282 15.42 14.11 -4.82
C GLU A 282 15.14 15.45 -4.12
N ASN A 283 14.08 16.12 -4.58
CA ASN A 283 13.53 17.34 -3.99
C ASN A 283 14.44 18.57 -4.11
N ALA A 284 15.04 18.75 -5.28
CA ALA A 284 15.78 19.95 -5.63
C ALA A 284 15.35 20.44 -7.02
N TYR A 285 15.18 21.75 -7.20
CA TYR A 285 14.85 22.34 -8.50
C TYR A 285 15.90 22.00 -9.58
N ALA A 286 17.17 21.92 -9.20
CA ALA A 286 18.24 21.62 -10.14
C ALA A 286 18.19 20.18 -10.70
N LEU A 287 17.38 19.31 -10.08
CA LEU A 287 17.07 17.96 -10.54
C LEU A 287 15.78 17.90 -11.36
N LEU A 288 15.13 19.03 -11.64
CA LEU A 288 13.92 19.10 -12.46
C LEU A 288 14.34 19.18 -13.93
N ASP A 289 14.45 18.03 -14.60
CA ASP A 289 14.99 17.97 -15.96
C ASP A 289 14.27 17.02 -16.91
N GLU A 290 13.41 16.14 -16.41
CA GLU A 290 12.66 15.19 -17.25
C GLU A 290 11.14 15.46 -17.28
N PRO A 291 10.46 15.17 -18.42
CA PRO A 291 9.01 15.24 -18.49
C PRO A 291 8.29 14.41 -17.41
N GLY A 292 7.26 15.01 -16.82
CA GLY A 292 6.47 14.42 -15.74
C GLY A 292 7.01 14.70 -14.34
N GLU A 293 8.16 15.39 -14.22
CA GLU A 293 8.74 15.77 -12.95
C GLU A 293 8.18 17.08 -12.36
N TRP A 294 8.21 17.20 -11.04
CA TRP A 294 7.85 18.41 -10.31
C TRP A 294 8.80 18.73 -9.14
N TYR A 295 8.87 20.01 -8.80
CA TYR A 295 9.56 20.53 -7.62
C TYR A 295 8.72 21.62 -6.94
N TYR A 296 8.65 21.60 -5.61
CA TYR A 296 7.94 22.63 -4.85
C TYR A 296 8.92 23.41 -3.96
N ASP A 297 9.08 24.70 -4.26
CA ASP A 297 9.79 25.63 -3.40
C ASP A 297 8.83 26.13 -2.31
N ARG A 298 8.95 25.57 -1.11
CA ARG A 298 8.12 25.94 0.04
C ARG A 298 8.36 27.36 0.57
N PHE A 299 9.47 28.01 0.25
CA PHE A 299 9.78 29.36 0.72
C PHE A 299 9.14 30.42 -0.17
N THR A 300 9.09 30.18 -1.47
CA THR A 300 8.38 31.06 -2.40
C THR A 300 6.93 30.64 -2.61
N GLY A 301 6.56 29.43 -2.18
CA GLY A 301 5.24 28.84 -2.37
C GLY A 301 4.95 28.50 -3.84
N ARG A 302 6.01 28.25 -4.63
CA ARG A 302 5.91 27.98 -6.06
C ARG A 302 6.12 26.51 -6.36
N LEU A 303 5.20 25.95 -7.13
CA LEU A 303 5.30 24.63 -7.71
C LEU A 303 5.81 24.76 -9.15
N PHE A 304 6.79 23.94 -9.50
CA PHE A 304 7.36 23.82 -10.84
C PHE A 304 7.07 22.42 -11.39
N TYR A 305 6.80 22.33 -12.69
CA TYR A 305 6.39 21.09 -13.34
C TYR A 305 6.81 21.06 -14.81
N ILE A 306 7.31 19.90 -15.27
CA ILE A 306 7.53 19.63 -16.69
C ILE A 306 6.41 18.71 -17.18
N PRO A 307 5.52 19.14 -18.10
CA PRO A 307 4.48 18.28 -18.66
C PRO A 307 5.06 17.10 -19.45
N LEU A 308 4.37 15.95 -19.43
CA LEU A 308 4.66 14.88 -20.40
C LEU A 308 4.35 15.38 -21.81
N GLU A 309 5.04 14.84 -22.82
CA GLU A 309 4.77 15.17 -24.23
C GLU A 309 3.32 14.89 -24.66
N THR A 310 2.65 13.95 -23.98
CA THR A 310 1.26 13.56 -24.24
C THR A 310 0.23 14.39 -23.48
N GLU A 311 0.67 15.27 -22.59
CA GLU A 311 -0.21 16.09 -21.75
C GLU A 311 -0.53 17.45 -22.40
N PRO A 312 -1.76 17.98 -22.22
CA PRO A 312 -2.06 19.36 -22.55
C PRO A 312 -1.17 20.34 -21.75
N ALA A 313 -1.07 21.57 -22.25
CA ALA A 313 -0.41 22.64 -21.51
C ALA A 313 -1.09 22.84 -20.13
N PRO A 314 -0.31 22.99 -19.02
CA PRO A 314 -0.83 23.12 -17.65
C PRO A 314 -1.86 24.23 -17.42
N ASN A 315 -1.88 25.25 -18.30
CA ASN A 315 -2.81 26.37 -18.22
C ASN A 315 -4.12 26.17 -18.99
N THR A 316 -4.52 24.92 -19.20
CA THR A 316 -5.77 24.56 -19.90
C THR A 316 -6.70 23.76 -18.98
N PRO A 317 -8.04 23.81 -19.19
CA PRO A 317 -8.99 23.04 -18.37
C PRO A 317 -8.94 21.52 -18.60
N ASP A 318 -8.22 21.07 -19.64
CA ASP A 318 -8.06 19.66 -20.01
C ASP A 318 -7.08 18.91 -19.11
N ILE A 319 -6.28 19.64 -18.34
CA ILE A 319 -5.36 19.13 -17.33
C ILE A 319 -5.65 19.75 -15.96
N GLU A 320 -5.66 18.93 -14.92
CA GLU A 320 -5.91 19.36 -13.54
C GLU A 320 -4.79 18.81 -12.64
N PHE A 321 -4.35 19.62 -11.68
CA PHE A 321 -3.32 19.25 -10.72
C PHE A 321 -3.92 19.23 -9.32
N VAL A 322 -3.65 18.17 -8.56
CA VAL A 322 -4.13 18.00 -7.19
C VAL A 322 -2.97 17.87 -6.22
N ILE A 323 -2.97 18.68 -5.16
CA ILE A 323 -1.98 18.65 -4.08
C ILE A 323 -2.63 18.24 -2.75
N PRO A 324 -2.20 17.15 -2.11
CA PRO A 324 -2.68 16.75 -0.78
C PRO A 324 -2.34 17.78 0.29
N ARG A 325 -3.33 18.20 1.08
CA ARG A 325 -3.14 19.16 2.19
C ARG A 325 -3.38 18.59 3.58
N VAL A 326 -3.99 17.42 3.66
CA VAL A 326 -4.37 16.77 4.91
C VAL A 326 -3.63 15.44 5.01
N GLU A 327 -3.02 15.14 6.15
CA GLU A 327 -2.32 13.86 6.33
C GLU A 327 -3.26 12.73 6.75
N LYS A 328 -4.26 13.07 7.58
CA LYS A 328 -5.23 12.15 8.18
C LYS A 328 -6.63 12.58 7.75
N LEU A 329 -7.26 11.79 6.89
CA LEU A 329 -8.62 12.09 6.40
C LEU A 329 -9.65 11.78 7.49
N VAL A 330 -9.54 10.60 8.10
CA VAL A 330 -10.45 10.11 9.15
C VAL A 330 -9.63 9.53 10.30
N GLN A 331 -9.99 9.89 11.52
CA GLN A 331 -9.47 9.28 12.75
C GLN A 331 -10.63 8.82 13.62
N VAL A 332 -10.76 7.52 13.85
CA VAL A 332 -11.68 6.95 14.84
C VAL A 332 -10.89 6.74 16.12
N THR A 333 -11.14 7.57 17.12
CA THR A 333 -10.32 7.66 18.34
C THR A 333 -11.17 7.40 19.58
N GLY A 334 -11.04 6.20 20.13
CA GLY A 334 -11.55 5.85 21.46
C GLY A 334 -10.42 5.76 22.48
N ASN A 335 -10.73 5.21 23.65
CA ASN A 335 -9.73 4.80 24.63
C ASN A 335 -10.13 3.48 25.30
N ALA A 336 -9.23 2.92 26.11
CA ALA A 336 -9.41 1.62 26.78
C ALA A 336 -10.71 1.50 27.60
N THR A 337 -11.20 2.59 28.18
CA THR A 337 -12.45 2.61 28.97
C THR A 337 -13.66 3.08 28.18
N ASP A 338 -13.41 3.71 27.03
CA ASP A 338 -14.42 4.41 26.25
C ASP A 338 -14.15 4.25 24.75
N PRO A 339 -14.30 3.02 24.21
CA PRO A 339 -14.07 2.76 22.80
C PRO A 339 -15.13 3.45 21.93
N VAL A 340 -14.76 3.79 20.69
CA VAL A 340 -15.77 4.07 19.65
C VAL A 340 -16.34 2.74 19.22
N SER A 341 -17.66 2.62 19.04
CA SER A 341 -18.25 1.33 18.68
C SER A 341 -19.36 1.45 17.64
N TYR A 342 -19.60 0.37 16.89
CA TYR A 342 -20.76 0.25 15.98
C TYR A 342 -20.85 1.38 14.94
N LEU A 343 -19.74 1.59 14.23
CA LEU A 343 -19.58 2.61 13.18
C LEU A 343 -19.17 1.94 11.88
N ARG A 344 -19.86 2.27 10.78
CA ARG A 344 -19.62 1.67 9.46
C ARG A 344 -19.39 2.72 8.38
N PHE A 345 -18.46 2.43 7.48
CA PHE A 345 -18.21 3.16 6.24
C PHE A 345 -18.47 2.23 5.06
N GLU A 346 -19.41 2.56 4.18
CA GLU A 346 -19.83 1.69 3.07
C GLU A 346 -19.78 2.40 1.71
N GLY A 347 -18.99 1.88 0.77
CA GLY A 347 -18.97 2.41 -0.61
C GLY A 347 -18.30 3.78 -0.77
N ILE A 348 -17.52 4.23 0.22
CA ILE A 348 -16.90 5.57 0.25
C ILE A 348 -15.48 5.50 -0.30
N SER A 349 -15.10 6.51 -1.09
CA SER A 349 -13.71 6.67 -1.54
C SER A 349 -12.92 7.63 -0.64
N PHE A 350 -11.65 7.34 -0.39
CA PHE A 350 -10.70 8.15 0.37
C PHE A 350 -9.50 8.48 -0.53
N LYS A 351 -9.24 9.77 -0.75
CA LYS A 351 -8.19 10.24 -1.66
C LYS A 351 -7.40 11.44 -1.15
N HIS A 352 -6.19 11.58 -1.70
CA HIS A 352 -5.35 12.77 -1.61
C HIS A 352 -4.99 13.19 -0.19
N ALA A 353 -4.55 12.23 0.60
CA ALA A 353 -3.87 12.51 1.87
C ALA A 353 -2.36 12.59 1.67
N SER A 354 -1.69 13.52 2.36
CA SER A 354 -0.23 13.65 2.39
C SER A 354 0.37 12.82 3.52
N TRP A 355 1.70 12.85 3.65
CA TRP A 355 2.40 12.53 4.89
C TRP A 355 3.72 13.27 4.93
N LEU A 356 3.96 14.05 5.99
CA LEU A 356 5.01 15.04 6.09
C LEU A 356 6.07 14.66 7.13
N ARG A 357 5.91 13.56 7.88
CA ARG A 357 6.96 13.11 8.81
C ARG A 357 8.35 13.03 8.16
N PRO A 358 8.52 12.55 6.91
CA PRO A 358 9.82 12.59 6.26
C PRO A 358 10.41 14.00 6.09
N ASN A 359 9.58 15.05 6.06
CA ASN A 359 10.00 16.44 5.94
C ASN A 359 10.40 17.07 7.29
N TRP A 360 10.19 16.38 8.41
CA TRP A 360 10.45 16.93 9.74
C TRP A 360 11.95 16.92 10.04
N TYR A 361 12.42 18.05 10.57
CA TYR A 361 13.82 18.26 10.93
C TYR A 361 14.35 17.12 11.80
N GLY A 362 15.41 16.47 11.33
CA GLY A 362 16.14 15.42 12.02
C GLY A 362 15.42 14.07 12.07
N GLN A 363 14.25 13.92 11.40
CA GLN A 363 13.47 12.68 11.42
C GLN A 363 13.69 11.82 10.18
N GLY A 364 13.70 12.42 8.99
CA GLY A 364 13.74 11.70 7.71
C GLY A 364 12.70 10.56 7.62
N HIS A 365 12.98 9.57 6.79
CA HIS A 365 12.31 8.28 6.80
C HIS A 365 13.33 7.21 7.18
N VAL A 366 13.36 6.81 8.44
CA VAL A 366 14.31 5.82 8.96
C VAL A 366 13.53 4.59 9.40
N ASP A 367 13.17 3.75 8.43
CA ASP A 367 12.43 2.53 8.68
C ASP A 367 13.34 1.35 9.04
N VAL A 368 12.91 0.58 10.04
CA VAL A 368 13.58 -0.66 10.48
C VAL A 368 13.14 -1.80 9.57
N GLN A 369 11.83 -1.96 9.38
CA GLN A 369 11.16 -2.88 8.45
C GLN A 369 9.67 -2.51 8.35
N ALA A 370 8.97 -2.85 7.27
CA ALA A 370 7.51 -2.68 7.15
C ALA A 370 6.99 -1.23 7.32
N ASN A 371 7.82 -0.22 7.02
CA ASN A 371 7.59 1.19 7.37
C ASN A 371 7.37 1.46 8.88
N VAL A 372 7.79 0.56 9.77
CA VAL A 372 7.95 0.85 11.19
C VAL A 372 9.23 1.66 11.37
N LEU A 373 9.06 2.88 11.87
CA LEU A 373 10.08 3.91 11.91
C LEU A 373 10.77 3.92 13.27
N LEU A 374 12.08 4.13 13.25
CA LEU A 374 12.82 4.44 14.45
C LEU A 374 12.61 5.91 14.81
N TRP A 375 11.96 6.14 15.94
CA TRP A 375 11.86 7.44 16.57
C TRP A 375 12.91 7.60 17.65
N GLN A 376 13.45 8.81 17.76
CA GLN A 376 14.28 9.21 18.89
C GLN A 376 13.79 10.53 19.44
N ASP A 377 13.53 10.57 20.75
CA ASP A 377 13.22 11.79 21.50
C ASP A 377 13.99 11.83 22.82
N LEU A 378 13.62 12.74 23.73
CA LEU A 378 14.23 12.91 25.04
C LEU A 378 14.11 11.66 25.95
N TYR A 379 13.17 10.76 25.65
CA TYR A 379 12.90 9.54 26.43
C TYR A 379 13.58 8.29 25.83
N GLY A 380 14.25 8.42 24.69
CA GLY A 380 15.04 7.35 24.08
C GLY A 380 14.56 6.97 22.69
N ARG A 381 14.87 5.74 22.28
CA ARG A 381 14.48 5.18 20.98
C ARG A 381 13.20 4.36 21.12
N ARG A 382 12.29 4.50 20.16
CA ARG A 382 11.08 3.65 20.06
C ARG A 382 10.74 3.35 18.61
N TRP A 383 9.96 2.29 18.42
CA TRP A 383 9.46 1.88 17.11
C TRP A 383 8.01 2.31 16.96
N ASP A 384 7.77 3.29 16.08
CA ASP A 384 6.43 3.72 15.74
C ASP A 384 6.11 3.32 14.32
N ARG A 385 4.95 2.72 14.13
CA ARG A 385 4.41 2.45 12.80
C ARG A 385 4.19 3.77 12.06
N SER A 386 4.32 3.76 10.73
CA SER A 386 3.88 4.89 9.90
C SER A 386 2.41 5.22 10.16
N ASP A 387 2.07 6.51 10.12
CA ASP A 387 0.69 6.97 10.19
C ASP A 387 -0.15 6.40 9.03
N ALA A 388 -1.48 6.39 9.19
CA ALA A 388 -2.40 6.08 8.11
C ALA A 388 -3.39 7.21 7.85
N SER A 389 -3.81 7.34 6.58
CA SER A 389 -4.79 8.33 6.15
C SER A 389 -6.15 8.09 6.78
N VAL A 390 -6.51 6.84 7.04
CA VAL A 390 -7.64 6.45 7.88
C VAL A 390 -7.13 5.57 9.01
N ASN A 391 -7.40 5.95 10.25
CA ASN A 391 -6.91 5.22 11.43
C ASN A 391 -8.03 4.97 12.42
N VAL A 392 -8.00 3.80 13.05
CA VAL A 392 -8.88 3.40 14.14
C VAL A 392 -8.02 3.03 15.33
N THR A 393 -8.28 3.63 16.49
CA THR A 393 -7.64 3.30 17.77
C THR A 393 -8.72 3.15 18.82
N PHE A 394 -8.70 2.03 19.55
CA PHE A 394 -9.78 1.63 20.48
C PHE A 394 -11.18 1.68 19.83
N GLY A 395 -11.29 1.13 18.62
CA GLY A 395 -12.56 0.95 17.93
C GLY A 395 -13.08 -0.47 18.06
N HIS A 396 -14.34 -0.66 18.43
CA HIS A 396 -14.98 -1.98 18.52
C HIS A 396 -16.12 -2.09 17.50
N ASN A 397 -16.17 -3.14 16.67
CA ASN A 397 -17.19 -3.25 15.62
C ASN A 397 -17.17 -2.04 14.65
N ILE A 398 -15.97 -1.70 14.16
CA ILE A 398 -15.73 -0.65 13.16
C ILE A 398 -15.55 -1.30 11.80
N HIS A 399 -16.46 -1.04 10.87
CA HIS A 399 -16.46 -1.73 9.56
C HIS A 399 -16.18 -0.77 8.40
N PHE A 400 -15.31 -1.19 7.50
CA PHE A 400 -15.09 -0.58 6.19
C PHE A 400 -15.50 -1.60 5.13
N GLU A 401 -16.54 -1.30 4.36
CA GLU A 401 -17.11 -2.22 3.39
C GLU A 401 -17.21 -1.60 2.01
N ARG A 402 -16.64 -2.25 1.00
CA ARG A 402 -16.66 -1.75 -0.40
C ARG A 402 -16.12 -0.33 -0.56
N CYS A 403 -15.22 0.08 0.32
CA CYS A 403 -14.54 1.37 0.26
C CYS A 403 -13.38 1.35 -0.72
N ILE A 404 -13.00 2.53 -1.22
CA ILE A 404 -11.90 2.71 -2.16
C ILE A 404 -10.84 3.60 -1.51
N PHE A 405 -9.64 3.10 -1.33
CA PHE A 405 -8.50 3.86 -0.85
C PHE A 405 -7.52 4.05 -2.00
N SER A 406 -7.24 5.30 -2.37
CA SER A 406 -6.28 5.54 -3.45
C SER A 406 -5.61 6.90 -3.38
N LYS A 407 -4.41 7.00 -3.97
CA LYS A 407 -3.67 8.28 -4.04
C LYS A 407 -3.36 8.83 -2.64
N LEU A 408 -2.84 7.98 -1.76
CA LEU A 408 -2.57 8.30 -0.35
C LEU A 408 -1.06 8.34 -0.08
N GLY A 409 -0.62 9.31 0.72
CA GLY A 409 0.77 9.66 0.96
C GLY A 409 1.48 8.86 2.06
N THR A 410 0.79 7.95 2.74
CA THR A 410 1.35 7.01 3.73
C THR A 410 0.53 5.71 3.69
N ALA A 411 0.41 4.97 4.79
CA ALA A 411 -0.48 3.83 4.87
C ALA A 411 -1.94 4.23 4.64
N ALA A 412 -2.72 3.37 3.99
CA ALA A 412 -4.09 3.73 3.62
C ALA A 412 -5.06 3.66 4.82
N LEU A 413 -5.12 2.48 5.45
CA LEU A 413 -6.04 2.18 6.55
C LEU A 413 -5.31 1.45 7.67
N SER A 414 -5.65 1.76 8.92
CA SER A 414 -5.08 1.09 10.09
C SER A 414 -6.11 0.79 11.17
N PHE A 415 -6.08 -0.45 11.64
CA PHE A 415 -6.67 -0.89 12.91
C PHE A 415 -5.56 -0.95 13.95
N ASP A 416 -5.36 0.16 14.65
CA ASP A 416 -4.32 0.34 15.65
C ASP A 416 -4.72 -0.25 17.01
N ALA A 417 -3.94 0.07 18.05
CA ALA A 417 -4.10 -0.38 19.43
C ALA A 417 -5.54 -0.41 19.90
N GLY A 418 -5.93 -1.55 20.49
CA GLY A 418 -7.23 -1.77 21.09
C GLY A 418 -8.39 -1.84 20.10
N THR A 419 -8.12 -1.96 18.79
CA THR A 419 -9.18 -2.18 17.81
C THR A 419 -9.61 -3.64 17.86
N GLN A 420 -10.91 -3.87 18.06
CA GLN A 420 -11.45 -5.22 18.30
C GLN A 420 -12.70 -5.46 17.47
N ASP A 421 -12.96 -6.73 17.15
CA ASP A 421 -14.22 -7.16 16.53
C ASP A 421 -14.56 -6.38 15.26
N SER A 422 -13.53 -5.95 14.50
CA SER A 422 -13.67 -4.98 13.40
C SER A 422 -13.29 -5.59 12.05
N MET A 423 -13.77 -5.01 10.96
CA MET A 423 -13.70 -5.63 9.64
C MET A 423 -13.36 -4.65 8.52
N ILE A 424 -12.47 -5.08 7.62
CA ILE A 424 -12.15 -4.44 6.35
C ILE A 424 -12.52 -5.45 5.26
N ARG A 425 -13.60 -5.18 4.51
CA ARG A 425 -14.17 -6.14 3.57
C ARG A 425 -14.54 -5.56 2.21
N GLY A 426 -14.17 -6.26 1.14
CA GLY A 426 -14.59 -5.85 -0.20
C GLY A 426 -13.97 -4.54 -0.66
N CYS A 427 -12.92 -4.05 0.00
CA CYS A 427 -12.31 -2.75 -0.28
C CYS A 427 -11.24 -2.86 -1.37
N THR A 428 -10.97 -1.76 -2.06
CA THR A 428 -9.86 -1.65 -3.02
C THR A 428 -8.80 -0.67 -2.55
N PHE A 429 -7.53 -1.01 -2.75
CA PHE A 429 -6.38 -0.16 -2.43
C PHE A 429 -5.49 -0.03 -3.67
N ASP A 430 -5.22 1.20 -4.10
CA ASP A 430 -4.41 1.49 -5.29
C ASP A 430 -3.58 2.77 -5.13
N ASP A 431 -2.31 2.74 -5.55
CA ASP A 431 -1.39 3.89 -5.51
C ASP A 431 -1.29 4.47 -4.09
N ILE A 432 -0.76 3.62 -3.20
CA ILE A 432 -0.53 3.91 -1.79
C ILE A 432 0.97 4.09 -1.58
N SER A 433 1.40 5.26 -1.08
CA SER A 433 2.82 5.57 -0.90
C SER A 433 3.51 4.62 0.08
N GLY A 434 2.83 4.18 1.14
CA GLY A 434 3.34 3.21 2.14
C GLY A 434 2.55 1.89 2.13
N SER A 435 2.35 1.29 3.30
CA SER A 435 1.58 0.05 3.45
C SER A 435 0.10 0.18 3.06
N GLY A 436 -0.53 -0.87 2.56
CA GLY A 436 -1.96 -0.87 2.27
C GLY A 436 -2.77 -0.81 3.56
N ILE A 437 -2.74 -1.91 4.31
CA ILE A 437 -3.49 -2.09 5.56
C ILE A 437 -2.52 -2.41 6.68
N ASN A 438 -2.68 -1.76 7.83
CA ASN A 438 -2.00 -2.13 9.07
C ASN A 438 -2.99 -2.63 10.12
N VAL A 439 -2.65 -3.69 10.85
CA VAL A 439 -3.45 -4.24 11.94
C VAL A 439 -2.57 -4.50 13.17
N GLY A 440 -3.04 -4.09 14.34
CA GLY A 440 -2.33 -4.27 15.60
C GLY A 440 -1.19 -3.28 15.80
N THR A 441 -0.27 -3.67 16.68
CA THR A 441 0.73 -2.75 17.23
C THR A 441 2.12 -3.37 17.21
N THR A 442 3.14 -2.57 17.55
CA THR A 442 4.51 -3.02 17.80
C THR A 442 4.74 -3.42 19.27
N MET A 443 3.70 -3.43 20.12
CA MET A 443 3.78 -3.74 21.55
C MET A 443 3.66 -5.25 21.83
N GLY A 444 4.81 -5.93 22.00
CA GLY A 444 4.88 -7.41 21.99
C GLY A 444 4.50 -8.17 23.25
N HIS A 445 4.55 -7.52 24.42
CA HIS A 445 4.37 -8.17 25.72
C HIS A 445 3.12 -7.68 26.45
N LEU A 446 2.05 -7.39 25.70
CA LEU A 446 0.76 -7.10 26.30
C LEU A 446 0.23 -8.36 27.00
N ALA A 447 -0.23 -8.20 28.24
CA ALA A 447 -0.84 -9.29 28.99
C ALA A 447 -2.15 -9.73 28.33
N GLU A 448 -2.57 -10.96 28.61
CA GLU A 448 -3.88 -11.43 28.19
C GLU A 448 -4.98 -10.54 28.79
N GLY A 449 -5.93 -10.11 27.94
CA GLY A 449 -6.98 -9.17 28.32
C GLY A 449 -6.57 -7.69 28.39
N ASP A 450 -5.33 -7.33 28.04
CA ASP A 450 -4.93 -5.92 27.94
C ASP A 450 -5.78 -5.21 26.87
N PRO A 451 -6.43 -4.08 27.19
CA PRO A 451 -7.35 -3.41 26.27
C PRO A 451 -6.65 -2.81 25.04
N ARG A 452 -5.32 -2.68 25.04
CA ARG A 452 -4.54 -2.22 23.89
C ARG A 452 -4.33 -3.31 22.83
N LEU A 453 -4.68 -4.55 23.15
CA LEU A 453 -4.49 -5.67 22.24
C LEU A 453 -5.56 -5.66 21.14
N SER A 454 -5.10 -5.57 19.89
CA SER A 454 -6.00 -5.69 18.75
C SER A 454 -6.34 -7.16 18.51
N ARG A 455 -7.63 -7.49 18.52
CA ARG A 455 -8.10 -8.88 18.44
C ARG A 455 -9.40 -9.06 17.66
N ASN A 456 -9.63 -10.26 17.13
CA ASN A 456 -10.82 -10.61 16.38
C ASN A 456 -11.11 -9.64 15.21
N ASN A 457 -10.06 -9.22 14.51
CA ASN A 457 -10.18 -8.34 13.36
C ASN A 457 -10.11 -9.13 12.06
N SER A 458 -10.80 -8.67 11.02
CA SER A 458 -10.86 -9.35 9.72
C SER A 458 -10.45 -8.42 8.58
N VAL A 459 -9.53 -8.88 7.75
CA VAL A 459 -9.15 -8.29 6.46
C VAL A 459 -9.52 -9.30 5.39
N VAL A 460 -10.70 -9.15 4.79
CA VAL A 460 -11.27 -10.19 3.93
C VAL A 460 -11.82 -9.68 2.59
N ASN A 461 -11.64 -10.43 1.51
CA ASN A 461 -12.19 -10.08 0.19
C ASN A 461 -11.74 -8.70 -0.32
N ASN A 462 -10.52 -8.26 -0.01
CA ASN A 462 -10.00 -6.98 -0.48
C ASN A 462 -9.10 -7.17 -1.71
N TYR A 463 -9.09 -6.17 -2.58
CA TYR A 463 -8.18 -6.10 -3.72
C TYR A 463 -7.14 -5.01 -3.50
N LEU A 464 -5.86 -5.38 -3.42
CA LEU A 464 -4.75 -4.47 -3.22
C LEU A 464 -3.83 -4.52 -4.44
N THR A 465 -3.52 -3.35 -4.99
CA THR A 465 -2.53 -3.21 -6.07
C THR A 465 -1.73 -1.93 -5.93
N ASN A 466 -0.52 -1.89 -6.51
CA ASN A 466 0.35 -0.69 -6.47
C ASN A 466 0.57 -0.15 -5.04
N ILE A 467 1.06 -1.02 -4.16
CA ILE A 467 1.31 -0.71 -2.75
C ILE A 467 2.78 -0.40 -2.51
N ALA A 468 3.04 0.54 -1.59
CA ALA A 468 4.36 1.05 -1.25
C ALA A 468 5.07 1.73 -2.44
N VAL A 469 4.36 2.58 -3.19
CA VAL A 469 4.94 3.22 -4.39
C VAL A 469 6.05 4.23 -4.09
N GLU A 470 6.18 4.71 -2.85
CA GLU A 470 7.23 5.65 -2.41
C GLU A 470 8.09 5.11 -1.26
N PHE A 471 7.46 4.63 -0.18
CA PHE A 471 8.12 4.07 1.00
C PHE A 471 8.21 2.56 0.86
N LYS A 472 9.16 2.13 0.03
CA LYS A 472 9.22 0.77 -0.54
C LYS A 472 9.30 -0.38 0.46
N GLY A 473 9.71 -0.12 1.70
CA GLY A 473 9.63 -1.08 2.80
C GLY A 473 8.20 -1.38 3.29
N GLY A 474 7.17 -0.73 2.73
CA GLY A 474 5.77 -0.94 3.09
C GLY A 474 5.21 -2.29 2.63
N ILE A 475 4.09 -2.70 3.22
CA ILE A 475 3.51 -4.04 3.08
C ILE A 475 2.09 -3.93 2.52
N GLY A 476 1.63 -4.91 1.73
CA GLY A 476 0.22 -5.03 1.35
C GLY A 476 -0.70 -5.03 2.58
N VAL A 477 -0.58 -6.06 3.40
CA VAL A 477 -1.21 -6.17 4.72
C VAL A 477 -0.14 -6.47 5.77
N TRP A 478 0.13 -5.50 6.64
CA TRP A 478 0.98 -5.71 7.82
C TRP A 478 0.12 -5.94 9.05
N ALA A 479 0.34 -7.04 9.74
CA ALA A 479 -0.25 -7.33 11.03
C ALA A 479 0.86 -7.54 12.06
N GLY A 480 1.00 -6.62 13.01
CA GLY A 480 2.02 -6.70 14.06
C GLY A 480 1.66 -7.71 15.13
N TYR A 481 1.58 -7.27 16.39
CA TYR A 481 1.04 -8.08 17.48
C TYR A 481 -0.49 -8.06 17.49
N VAL A 482 -1.09 -9.19 17.12
CA VAL A 482 -2.55 -9.37 16.96
C VAL A 482 -3.03 -10.73 17.45
N GLN A 483 -4.30 -10.83 17.83
CA GLN A 483 -4.97 -12.10 18.19
C GLN A 483 -6.21 -12.36 17.35
N ASP A 484 -6.50 -13.64 17.12
CA ASP A 484 -7.73 -14.09 16.47
C ASP A 484 -8.01 -13.34 15.14
N THR A 485 -6.94 -12.90 14.46
CA THR A 485 -7.04 -12.02 13.29
C THR A 485 -7.05 -12.86 12.02
N ARG A 486 -7.99 -12.55 11.13
CA ARG A 486 -8.18 -13.25 9.85
C ARG A 486 -7.76 -12.37 8.68
N ILE A 487 -6.84 -12.85 7.86
CA ILE A 487 -6.43 -12.24 6.60
C ILE A 487 -6.75 -13.25 5.50
N GLU A 488 -7.96 -13.18 4.95
CA GLU A 488 -8.51 -14.25 4.12
C GLU A 488 -9.16 -13.78 2.83
N HIS A 489 -9.10 -14.58 1.76
CA HIS A 489 -9.77 -14.28 0.49
C HIS A 489 -9.38 -12.92 -0.12
N ASN A 490 -8.17 -12.42 0.13
CA ASN A 490 -7.71 -11.18 -0.51
C ASN A 490 -6.97 -11.48 -1.80
N GLU A 491 -7.02 -10.54 -2.74
CA GLU A 491 -6.19 -10.56 -3.94
C GLU A 491 -5.21 -9.40 -3.89
N ILE A 492 -3.92 -9.71 -3.83
CA ILE A 492 -2.84 -8.73 -3.65
C ILE A 492 -1.85 -8.88 -4.79
N SER A 493 -1.59 -7.78 -5.49
CA SER A 493 -0.65 -7.72 -6.61
C SER A 493 0.20 -6.47 -6.59
N GLY A 494 1.38 -6.48 -7.22
CA GLY A 494 2.17 -5.26 -7.44
C GLY A 494 2.64 -4.59 -6.15
N THR A 495 3.26 -5.37 -5.25
CA THR A 495 3.88 -4.84 -4.02
C THR A 495 5.38 -4.68 -4.21
N ALA A 496 5.93 -3.54 -3.76
CA ALA A 496 7.37 -3.30 -3.81
C ALA A 496 8.17 -4.30 -2.95
N TYR A 497 7.59 -4.69 -1.81
CA TYR A 497 8.15 -5.63 -0.85
C TYR A 497 7.15 -6.78 -0.57
N THR A 498 6.96 -7.16 0.69
CA THR A 498 6.12 -8.28 1.13
C THR A 498 4.63 -7.99 0.93
N ALA A 499 3.86 -9.01 0.51
CA ALA A 499 2.41 -8.87 0.33
C ALA A 499 1.66 -8.95 1.67
N ILE A 500 1.95 -9.97 2.49
CA ILE A 500 1.37 -10.15 3.83
C ILE A 500 2.51 -10.42 4.84
N SER A 501 2.58 -9.59 5.88
CA SER A 501 3.52 -9.75 6.99
C SER A 501 2.74 -9.89 8.29
N LEU A 502 2.99 -10.96 9.06
CA LEU A 502 2.26 -11.26 10.30
C LEU A 502 3.21 -11.54 11.47
N GLY A 503 3.01 -10.85 12.58
CA GLY A 503 3.90 -10.88 13.75
C GLY A 503 4.98 -9.80 13.68
N TRP A 504 5.63 -9.55 14.82
CA TRP A 504 6.65 -8.51 14.94
C TRP A 504 7.68 -8.85 16.02
N GLY A 505 8.79 -8.12 16.00
CA GLY A 505 9.64 -7.88 17.17
C GLY A 505 10.80 -8.85 17.42
N TRP A 506 11.03 -9.80 16.51
CA TRP A 506 12.18 -10.72 16.57
C TRP A 506 12.41 -11.23 18.01
N SER A 507 11.33 -11.71 18.64
CA SER A 507 11.35 -12.19 20.03
C SER A 507 11.14 -13.69 20.20
N TYR A 508 12.01 -14.30 21.01
CA TYR A 508 11.91 -15.69 21.46
C TYR A 508 10.80 -15.87 22.51
N ASP A 509 10.46 -14.80 23.22
CA ASP A 509 9.52 -14.83 24.34
C ASP A 509 8.10 -15.15 23.88
N LEU A 510 7.24 -15.48 24.86
CA LEU A 510 5.82 -15.55 24.60
C LEU A 510 5.34 -14.14 24.21
N THR A 511 4.73 -14.05 23.04
CA THR A 511 4.12 -12.82 22.54
C THR A 511 2.61 -12.88 22.74
N ALA A 512 1.95 -11.73 22.57
CA ALA A 512 0.50 -11.71 22.51
C ALA A 512 -0.08 -12.42 21.27
N CYS A 513 0.71 -12.73 20.22
CA CYS A 513 0.20 -13.33 18.99
C CYS A 513 -0.33 -14.76 19.19
N ARG A 514 -1.59 -14.99 18.81
CA ARG A 514 -2.19 -16.33 18.76
C ARG A 514 -3.44 -16.39 17.88
N ASN A 515 -3.76 -17.60 17.41
CA ASN A 515 -4.99 -17.93 16.69
C ASN A 515 -5.24 -17.11 15.42
N ASN A 516 -4.17 -16.66 14.75
CA ASN A 516 -4.32 -15.86 13.53
C ASN A 516 -4.44 -16.79 12.29
N SER A 517 -5.09 -16.32 11.24
CA SER A 517 -5.15 -17.01 9.94
C SER A 517 -4.71 -16.11 8.79
N VAL A 518 -3.90 -16.68 7.90
CA VAL A 518 -3.59 -16.14 6.58
C VAL A 518 -3.97 -17.21 5.56
N SER A 519 -5.20 -17.14 5.06
CA SER A 519 -5.77 -18.27 4.32
C SER A 519 -6.51 -17.88 3.05
N TYR A 520 -6.47 -18.72 2.03
CA TYR A 520 -7.21 -18.50 0.78
C TYR A 520 -6.90 -17.16 0.09
N ASN A 521 -5.70 -16.60 0.25
CA ASN A 521 -5.31 -15.38 -0.47
C ASN A 521 -4.71 -15.74 -1.83
N HIS A 522 -4.91 -14.86 -2.81
CA HIS A 522 -4.25 -14.93 -4.12
C HIS A 522 -3.23 -13.81 -4.24
N LEU A 523 -1.95 -14.17 -4.27
CA LEU A 523 -0.82 -13.25 -4.17
C LEU A 523 0.04 -13.35 -5.43
N THR A 524 0.18 -12.25 -6.16
CA THR A 524 0.98 -12.19 -7.39
C THR A 524 1.90 -10.99 -7.44
N ASN A 525 2.95 -10.99 -8.25
CA ASN A 525 3.77 -9.79 -8.52
C ASN A 525 4.20 -9.06 -7.24
N TYR A 526 4.71 -9.81 -6.27
CA TYR A 526 5.19 -9.32 -5.00
C TYR A 526 6.72 -9.26 -4.99
N MET A 527 7.29 -8.51 -4.03
CA MET A 527 8.73 -8.33 -3.88
C MET A 527 9.41 -7.70 -5.11
N MET A 528 8.70 -6.81 -5.81
CA MET A 528 9.14 -6.32 -7.13
C MET A 528 10.35 -5.38 -7.10
N GLU A 529 10.68 -4.80 -5.94
CA GLU A 529 11.76 -3.82 -5.82
C GLU A 529 12.70 -4.09 -4.63
N MET A 530 12.15 -4.55 -3.51
CA MET A 530 12.90 -4.85 -2.28
C MET A 530 13.28 -6.34 -2.23
N LYS A 531 14.23 -6.69 -1.36
CA LYS A 531 14.74 -8.05 -1.12
C LYS A 531 14.45 -8.50 0.31
N ASP A 532 14.75 -9.77 0.60
CA ASP A 532 14.66 -10.39 1.93
C ASP A 532 13.27 -10.39 2.56
N GLY A 533 12.30 -10.91 1.80
CA GLY A 533 10.90 -10.96 2.17
C GLY A 533 10.15 -11.95 1.29
N ALA A 534 8.83 -12.00 1.43
CA ALA A 534 8.02 -13.01 0.77
C ALA A 534 6.61 -12.55 0.40
N ALA A 535 5.85 -13.41 -0.28
CA ALA A 535 4.41 -13.20 -0.39
C ALA A 535 3.77 -13.26 1.01
N ILE A 536 4.10 -14.29 1.80
CA ILE A 536 3.67 -14.42 3.19
C ILE A 536 4.91 -14.58 4.07
N TYR A 537 5.09 -13.61 4.97
CA TYR A 537 6.22 -13.51 5.88
C TYR A 537 5.72 -13.48 7.33
N THR A 538 6.41 -14.18 8.24
CA THR A 538 6.06 -14.15 9.67
C THR A 538 7.23 -13.92 10.59
N LEU A 539 6.96 -13.35 11.77
CA LEU A 539 7.95 -13.14 12.84
C LEU A 539 7.45 -13.62 14.20
N SER A 540 8.41 -14.04 15.03
CA SER A 540 8.21 -14.37 16.45
C SER A 540 7.19 -15.48 16.72
N ARG A 541 7.03 -15.85 17.99
CA ARG A 541 6.10 -16.91 18.41
C ARG A 541 4.64 -16.49 18.22
N GLN A 542 3.84 -17.32 17.54
CA GLN A 542 2.44 -17.04 17.22
C GLN A 542 1.56 -18.29 17.39
N ASN A 543 1.22 -18.62 18.62
CA ASN A 543 0.60 -19.91 18.95
C ASN A 543 -0.69 -20.17 18.15
N ASN A 544 -0.82 -21.35 17.56
CA ASN A 544 -2.00 -21.78 16.78
C ASN A 544 -2.32 -20.86 15.58
N THR A 545 -1.30 -20.24 14.99
CA THR A 545 -1.44 -19.45 13.75
C THR A 545 -1.38 -20.36 12.52
N ARG A 546 -2.22 -20.07 11.52
CA ARG A 546 -2.38 -20.90 10.31
C ARG A 546 -2.07 -20.08 9.05
N VAL A 547 -1.30 -20.67 8.15
CA VAL A 547 -1.01 -20.15 6.81
C VAL A 547 -1.41 -21.24 5.81
N GLU A 548 -2.60 -21.13 5.22
CA GLU A 548 -3.17 -22.27 4.49
C GLU A 548 -3.96 -21.92 3.23
N HIS A 549 -3.92 -22.81 2.23
CA HIS A 549 -4.69 -22.67 1.00
C HIS A 549 -4.42 -21.38 0.22
N ASN A 550 -3.25 -20.75 0.38
CA ASN A 550 -2.89 -19.57 -0.39
C ASN A 550 -2.35 -19.95 -1.77
N HIS A 551 -2.75 -19.18 -2.78
CA HIS A 551 -2.27 -19.28 -4.15
C HIS A 551 -1.26 -18.18 -4.41
N ILE A 552 0.01 -18.55 -4.60
CA ILE A 552 1.15 -17.63 -4.61
C ILE A 552 1.95 -17.85 -5.89
N HIS A 553 2.11 -16.82 -6.72
CA HIS A 553 2.94 -16.96 -7.92
C HIS A 553 3.43 -15.65 -8.51
N ASP A 554 4.34 -15.73 -9.49
CA ASP A 554 4.86 -14.56 -10.23
C ASP A 554 5.50 -13.51 -9.32
N GLY A 555 6.25 -13.92 -8.30
CA GLY A 555 6.93 -13.01 -7.38
C GLY A 555 8.45 -13.03 -7.56
N ALA A 556 9.11 -11.89 -7.37
CA ALA A 556 10.58 -11.83 -7.49
C ALA A 556 11.32 -12.33 -6.22
N GLY A 557 10.60 -12.47 -5.10
CA GLY A 557 11.12 -12.98 -3.82
C GLY A 557 10.56 -14.36 -3.44
N SER A 558 10.69 -14.71 -2.16
CA SER A 558 10.23 -15.99 -1.61
C SER A 558 8.69 -16.08 -1.60
N GLY A 559 8.11 -17.26 -1.81
CA GLY A 559 6.65 -17.45 -1.66
C GLY A 559 6.24 -17.42 -0.19
N LEU A 560 6.84 -18.29 0.61
CA LEU A 560 6.62 -18.40 2.05
C LEU A 560 7.92 -18.11 2.79
N TYR A 561 7.84 -17.38 3.90
CA TYR A 561 9.01 -17.09 4.72
C TYR A 561 8.66 -16.97 6.22
N PRO A 562 8.70 -18.09 6.98
CA PRO A 562 8.84 -18.03 8.43
C PRO A 562 10.22 -17.49 8.81
N ASP A 563 10.27 -16.21 9.18
CA ASP A 563 11.50 -15.53 9.57
C ASP A 563 11.75 -15.62 11.08
N GLU A 564 12.79 -14.95 11.58
CA GLU A 564 13.33 -15.04 12.94
C GLU A 564 12.30 -15.37 14.03
N GLN A 565 12.58 -16.49 14.70
CA GLN A 565 11.85 -17.00 15.85
C GLN A 565 10.35 -17.25 15.61
N THR A 566 9.91 -17.32 14.35
CA THR A 566 8.61 -17.88 14.00
C THR A 566 8.42 -19.23 14.68
N ALA A 567 7.36 -19.37 15.46
CA ALA A 567 7.10 -20.59 16.21
C ALA A 567 5.62 -20.87 16.42
N GLN A 568 5.31 -22.18 16.50
CA GLN A 568 3.97 -22.70 16.79
C GLN A 568 2.93 -22.35 15.73
N THR A 569 3.36 -22.37 14.47
CA THR A 569 2.55 -22.05 13.30
C THR A 569 2.35 -23.27 12.39
N TYR A 570 1.25 -23.29 11.64
CA TYR A 570 0.86 -24.37 10.74
C TYR A 570 0.76 -23.85 9.30
N TRP A 571 1.58 -24.39 8.39
CA TRP A 571 1.66 -23.98 7.00
C TRP A 571 1.30 -25.14 6.10
N ARG A 572 0.14 -25.10 5.45
CA ARG A 572 -0.38 -26.27 4.72
C ARG A 572 -1.21 -25.92 3.50
N TYR A 573 -1.18 -26.80 2.50
CA TYR A 573 -2.01 -26.69 1.29
C TYR A 573 -1.81 -25.38 0.51
N ASN A 574 -0.70 -24.68 0.71
CA ASN A 574 -0.34 -23.54 -0.12
C ASN A 574 0.26 -24.02 -1.44
N VAL A 575 0.05 -23.26 -2.51
CA VAL A 575 0.60 -23.54 -3.84
C VAL A 575 1.47 -22.36 -4.24
N VAL A 576 2.78 -22.60 -4.37
CA VAL A 576 3.78 -21.61 -4.73
C VAL A 576 4.47 -22.00 -6.04
N TYR A 577 4.52 -21.10 -7.02
CA TYR A 577 5.25 -21.32 -8.27
C TYR A 577 5.63 -20.02 -8.97
N ARG A 578 6.67 -20.04 -9.81
CA ARG A 578 7.23 -18.84 -10.48
C ARG A 578 7.55 -17.73 -9.49
N SER A 579 8.14 -18.13 -8.37
CA SER A 579 8.65 -17.24 -7.34
C SER A 579 10.18 -17.24 -7.38
N GLY A 580 10.84 -16.18 -6.92
CA GLY A 580 12.31 -16.16 -6.81
C GLY A 580 12.84 -17.27 -5.89
N ASN A 581 12.04 -17.66 -4.91
CA ASN A 581 12.20 -18.89 -4.13
C ASN A 581 10.81 -19.39 -3.69
N SER A 582 10.66 -20.70 -3.51
CA SER A 582 9.39 -21.30 -3.08
C SER A 582 9.16 -21.13 -1.57
N LEU A 583 10.20 -21.38 -0.77
CA LEU A 583 10.19 -21.21 0.69
C LEU A 583 11.59 -20.84 1.19
N GLN A 584 11.64 -19.82 2.04
CA GLN A 584 12.84 -19.41 2.79
C GLN A 584 12.58 -19.60 4.28
N ASP A 585 13.60 -19.96 5.05
CA ASP A 585 13.50 -19.99 6.51
C ASP A 585 14.71 -19.32 7.17
N HIS A 586 14.50 -18.78 8.37
CA HIS A 586 15.59 -18.19 9.15
C HIS A 586 16.12 -19.21 10.15
N THR A 587 16.89 -20.14 9.62
CA THR A 587 17.65 -21.08 10.42
C THR A 587 19.11 -20.92 10.07
N LEU A 588 19.98 -20.36 10.93
CA LEU A 588 21.40 -20.22 10.59
C LEU A 588 22.32 -21.02 11.53
N GLY A 589 23.38 -21.55 10.91
CA GLY A 589 24.60 -22.05 11.55
C GLY A 589 24.61 -23.52 11.99
N PRO A 590 25.74 -24.23 11.85
CA PRO A 590 25.94 -25.58 12.40
C PRO A 590 25.93 -25.64 13.94
N ASP A 591 25.82 -24.50 14.62
CA ASP A 591 25.82 -24.40 16.07
C ASP A 591 24.41 -24.41 16.66
N ARG A 592 24.21 -25.37 17.57
CA ARG A 592 22.93 -25.96 18.00
C ARG A 592 22.08 -25.07 18.93
N ASN A 593 22.43 -23.80 19.11
CA ASN A 593 21.87 -22.89 20.11
C ASN A 593 21.58 -21.48 19.56
N ASP A 594 21.36 -21.33 18.25
CA ASP A 594 21.10 -20.01 17.68
C ASP A 594 19.76 -19.44 18.19
N PRO A 595 19.78 -18.33 18.98
CA PRO A 595 18.56 -17.72 19.51
C PRO A 595 17.60 -17.20 18.43
N ILE A 596 18.01 -17.13 17.15
CA ILE A 596 17.20 -16.57 16.06
C ILE A 596 16.38 -17.63 15.27
N ALA A 597 16.58 -18.92 15.54
CA ALA A 597 16.00 -19.99 14.73
C ALA A 597 14.47 -20.17 14.90
N ILE A 598 13.79 -20.54 13.79
CA ILE A 598 12.38 -20.98 13.81
C ILE A 598 12.22 -22.35 14.48
N ARG A 599 11.10 -22.59 15.17
CA ARG A 599 10.87 -23.81 15.97
C ARG A 599 9.40 -24.18 16.12
N GLU A 600 9.11 -25.46 16.33
CA GLU A 600 7.74 -25.94 16.59
C GLU A 600 6.70 -25.56 15.51
N ASN A 601 7.14 -25.35 14.28
CA ASN A 601 6.25 -25.12 13.14
C ASN A 601 5.93 -26.42 12.42
N VAL A 602 4.74 -26.52 11.85
CA VAL A 602 4.31 -27.65 11.04
C VAL A 602 4.15 -27.17 9.61
N ILE A 603 5.05 -27.56 8.72
CA ILE A 603 5.07 -27.14 7.31
C ILE A 603 4.90 -28.40 6.46
N VAL A 604 3.67 -28.65 6.03
CA VAL A 604 3.25 -29.93 5.42
C VAL A 604 2.29 -29.71 4.27
N ASP A 605 2.27 -30.60 3.28
CA ASP A 605 1.26 -30.64 2.22
C ASP A 605 1.17 -29.36 1.36
N ASN A 606 2.28 -28.62 1.22
CA ASN A 606 2.39 -27.48 0.30
C ASN A 606 2.96 -27.94 -1.06
N TYR A 607 2.56 -27.30 -2.15
CA TYR A 607 3.21 -27.44 -3.46
C TYR A 607 4.24 -26.33 -3.66
N PHE A 608 5.41 -26.74 -4.13
CA PHE A 608 6.53 -25.88 -4.50
C PHE A 608 7.03 -26.34 -5.87
N ASP A 609 7.16 -25.43 -6.83
CA ASP A 609 7.71 -25.71 -8.18
C ASP A 609 9.23 -25.90 -8.20
N MET A 610 9.91 -25.41 -7.16
CA MET A 610 11.34 -25.54 -6.93
C MET A 610 11.58 -26.20 -5.58
N ASP A 611 12.68 -26.94 -5.48
CA ASP A 611 13.13 -27.42 -4.17
C ASP A 611 13.30 -26.20 -3.25
N PRO A 612 12.64 -26.19 -2.08
CA PRO A 612 12.82 -25.10 -1.15
C PRO A 612 14.30 -25.00 -0.79
N ILE A 613 14.82 -23.78 -0.66
CA ILE A 613 16.19 -23.54 -0.15
C ILE A 613 16.17 -23.83 1.35
N ILE A 614 16.03 -25.11 1.69
CA ILE A 614 16.45 -25.66 2.96
C ILE A 614 17.93 -25.87 2.76
N GLU A 615 18.78 -25.04 3.37
CA GLU A 615 20.23 -25.11 3.13
C GLU A 615 20.73 -26.57 3.09
N PRO A 616 21.53 -27.01 2.10
CA PRO A 616 21.82 -28.43 1.81
C PRO A 616 22.57 -29.21 2.91
N ARG A 617 22.75 -28.65 4.11
CA ARG A 617 23.55 -29.23 5.21
C ARG A 617 22.76 -30.11 6.20
N ARG A 618 21.49 -30.43 5.97
CA ARG A 618 20.59 -30.80 7.10
C ARG A 618 19.87 -32.14 7.00
N GLN A 619 20.62 -33.20 6.69
CA GLN A 619 20.33 -34.53 7.28
C GLN A 619 20.83 -34.60 8.73
N LEU A 620 20.46 -33.63 9.58
CA LEU A 620 20.81 -33.64 11.00
C LEU A 620 19.56 -34.01 11.82
N PRO A 621 19.59 -35.08 12.62
CA PRO A 621 18.41 -35.62 13.34
C PRO A 621 17.83 -34.70 14.44
N HIS A 622 18.21 -33.43 14.51
CA HIS A 622 17.88 -32.53 15.63
C HIS A 622 17.61 -31.07 15.18
N LEU A 623 16.68 -30.86 14.25
CA LEU A 623 15.98 -29.57 14.17
C LEU A 623 15.18 -29.36 15.49
N PRO A 624 14.99 -28.13 15.99
CA PRO A 624 14.15 -27.89 17.17
C PRO A 624 12.66 -28.09 16.81
N ASN A 625 12.16 -29.33 16.93
CA ASN A 625 10.75 -29.74 16.87
C ASN A 625 9.89 -29.26 15.67
N ASN A 626 10.47 -28.70 14.60
CA ASN A 626 9.73 -28.40 13.36
C ASN A 626 9.38 -29.70 12.63
N VAL A 627 8.14 -29.82 12.14
CA VAL A 627 7.69 -30.95 11.33
C VAL A 627 7.64 -30.53 9.87
N TRP A 628 8.47 -31.19 9.07
CA TRP A 628 8.54 -30.98 7.62
C TRP A 628 7.98 -32.20 6.90
N ARG A 629 6.97 -31.99 6.05
CA ARG A 629 6.55 -32.96 5.02
C ARG A 629 6.33 -32.19 3.74
N ILE A 630 7.38 -32.04 2.95
CA ILE A 630 7.29 -31.35 1.66
C ILE A 630 6.29 -32.12 0.80
N GLY A 631 5.16 -31.48 0.51
CA GLY A 631 4.09 -32.03 -0.31
C GLY A 631 4.53 -32.15 -1.77
N VAL A 632 3.86 -33.05 -2.48
CA VAL A 632 4.09 -33.43 -3.89
C VAL A 632 4.27 -32.19 -4.76
N GLY A 633 5.43 -32.00 -5.40
CA GLY A 633 5.57 -30.81 -6.27
C GLY A 633 6.83 -30.61 -7.10
N ASN A 634 7.93 -31.36 -6.92
CA ASN A 634 9.06 -31.25 -7.85
C ASN A 634 8.80 -32.12 -9.09
N ASP A 635 7.85 -31.71 -9.94
CA ASP A 635 7.68 -32.28 -11.28
C ASP A 635 8.53 -31.55 -12.35
N GLY A 636 9.26 -30.51 -11.95
CA GLY A 636 10.07 -29.67 -12.82
C GLY A 636 9.26 -28.75 -13.74
N ASN A 637 7.94 -28.65 -13.55
CA ASN A 637 7.08 -27.80 -14.36
C ASN A 637 6.97 -26.39 -13.76
N ALA A 638 7.02 -25.36 -14.61
CA ALA A 638 6.82 -23.97 -14.22
C ALA A 638 5.35 -23.63 -13.82
N VAL A 639 4.41 -24.57 -13.98
CA VAL A 639 3.00 -24.40 -13.64
C VAL A 639 2.44 -25.70 -13.03
N PRO A 640 1.77 -25.64 -11.86
CA PRO A 640 1.17 -26.82 -11.26
C PRO A 640 0.05 -27.41 -12.11
N GLY A 641 -0.08 -28.74 -12.09
CA GLY A 641 -1.21 -29.43 -12.71
C GLY A 641 -2.55 -29.11 -12.03
N ALA A 642 -3.66 -29.34 -12.74
CA ALA A 642 -5.01 -29.00 -12.28
C ALA A 642 -5.40 -29.62 -10.93
N ALA A 643 -4.90 -30.81 -10.59
CA ALA A 643 -5.15 -31.46 -9.30
C ALA A 643 -4.50 -30.71 -8.12
N VAL A 644 -3.34 -30.09 -8.33
CA VAL A 644 -2.68 -29.24 -7.33
C VAL A 644 -3.42 -27.92 -7.20
N LEU A 645 -3.77 -27.29 -8.33
CA LEU A 645 -4.53 -26.04 -8.33
C LEU A 645 -5.91 -26.20 -7.67
N ALA A 646 -6.49 -27.39 -7.67
CA ALA A 646 -7.73 -27.67 -6.93
C ALA A 646 -7.62 -27.41 -5.41
N ASN A 647 -6.43 -27.55 -4.81
CA ASN A 647 -6.20 -27.26 -3.38
C ASN A 647 -6.39 -25.78 -3.03
N VAL A 648 -6.28 -24.91 -4.03
CA VAL A 648 -6.37 -23.45 -3.89
C VAL A 648 -7.44 -22.86 -4.80
N ALA A 649 -8.39 -23.67 -5.29
CA ALA A 649 -9.46 -23.20 -6.17
C ALA A 649 -10.39 -22.16 -5.52
N GLY A 650 -10.40 -22.09 -4.18
CA GLY A 650 -11.11 -21.06 -3.42
C GLY A 650 -10.25 -19.86 -3.02
N ALA A 651 -8.98 -19.79 -3.43
CA ALA A 651 -8.10 -18.67 -3.11
C ALA A 651 -8.47 -17.42 -3.92
N GLY A 652 -8.17 -16.25 -3.36
CA GLY A 652 -8.55 -14.95 -3.90
C GLY A 652 -9.95 -14.54 -3.49
N LEU A 653 -10.52 -13.58 -4.22
CA LEU A 653 -11.81 -13.01 -3.89
C LEU A 653 -12.94 -14.03 -4.03
N GLU A 654 -13.85 -14.07 -3.06
CA GLU A 654 -15.07 -14.86 -3.17
C GLU A 654 -15.97 -14.33 -4.30
N PRO A 655 -16.89 -15.15 -4.86
CA PRO A 655 -17.71 -14.77 -6.02
C PRO A 655 -18.47 -13.44 -5.89
N ALA A 656 -18.87 -13.07 -4.67
CA ALA A 656 -19.57 -11.81 -4.40
C ALA A 656 -18.70 -10.55 -4.57
N TYR A 657 -17.36 -10.71 -4.62
CA TYR A 657 -16.38 -9.62 -4.69
C TYR A 657 -15.50 -9.68 -5.95
N GLN A 658 -15.73 -10.65 -6.84
CA GLN A 658 -15.02 -10.74 -8.12
C GLN A 658 -15.23 -9.50 -9.03
N ASP A 659 -16.25 -8.67 -8.75
CA ASP A 659 -16.44 -7.39 -9.41
C ASP A 659 -15.31 -6.38 -9.14
N LEU A 660 -14.49 -6.60 -8.09
CA LEU A 660 -13.33 -5.77 -7.78
C LEU A 660 -12.21 -5.93 -8.82
N LEU A 661 -12.02 -7.12 -9.42
CA LEU A 661 -10.96 -7.40 -10.40
C LEU A 661 -11.24 -6.83 -11.78
N VAL A 662 -12.50 -6.91 -12.20
CA VAL A 662 -13.00 -6.27 -13.42
C VAL A 662 -13.09 -4.73 -13.22
N GLY A 663 -12.64 -4.24 -12.07
CA GLY A 663 -13.27 -3.18 -11.29
C GLY A 663 -12.49 -1.89 -11.11
N SER A 664 -11.24 -1.75 -11.58
CA SER A 664 -10.68 -0.41 -11.79
C SER A 664 -11.52 0.37 -12.83
N GLY A 665 -12.34 -0.32 -13.64
CA GLY A 665 -13.39 0.23 -14.50
C GLY A 665 -14.84 -0.20 -14.20
N SER A 666 -15.13 -1.42 -13.72
CA SER A 666 -16.52 -1.96 -13.74
C SER A 666 -17.34 -1.92 -12.44
N ILE A 667 -16.73 -1.70 -11.26
CA ILE A 667 -17.48 -1.35 -10.03
C ILE A 667 -18.42 -0.15 -10.31
N ARG A 668 -17.94 0.74 -11.19
CA ARG A 668 -18.58 1.98 -11.66
C ARG A 668 -19.90 1.77 -12.41
N LYS A 669 -20.13 0.61 -13.02
CA LYS A 669 -21.38 0.31 -13.76
C LYS A 669 -22.40 -0.44 -12.90
N LYS A 670 -21.95 -1.29 -11.98
CA LYS A 670 -22.86 -2.09 -11.14
C LYS A 670 -23.43 -1.29 -9.97
N MET A 671 -22.62 -0.45 -9.30
CA MET A 671 -23.17 0.47 -8.29
C MET A 671 -24.25 1.37 -8.90
N ALA A 672 -24.00 1.94 -10.09
CA ALA A 672 -24.95 2.77 -10.85
C ALA A 672 -26.28 2.08 -11.23
N SER A 673 -26.39 0.75 -11.06
CA SER A 673 -27.57 -0.03 -11.42
C SER A 673 -28.46 -0.47 -10.24
N GLY A 674 -28.09 -0.17 -8.99
CA GLY A 674 -28.94 -0.40 -7.81
C GLY A 674 -29.23 -1.88 -7.45
N LEU A 675 -28.53 -2.84 -8.04
CA LEU A 675 -28.81 -4.28 -7.91
C LEU A 675 -27.97 -4.95 -6.81
N TYR A 676 -28.14 -4.61 -5.54
CA TYR A 676 -27.58 -5.42 -4.43
C TYR A 676 -28.33 -5.23 -3.10
N TRP A 677 -29.63 -5.50 -3.03
CA TRP A 677 -30.31 -5.70 -1.74
C TRP A 677 -31.52 -6.64 -1.90
N SER A 678 -31.35 -7.93 -1.59
CA SER A 678 -32.47 -8.76 -1.09
C SER A 678 -32.09 -10.06 -0.37
N ASP A 679 -30.95 -10.71 -0.62
CA ASP A 679 -30.75 -12.08 -0.09
C ASP A 679 -29.42 -12.26 0.66
N MET A 680 -29.39 -11.88 1.94
CA MET A 680 -28.37 -12.35 2.88
C MET A 680 -28.86 -12.20 4.32
N TYR A 681 -29.72 -13.10 4.76
CA TYR A 681 -29.84 -13.53 6.15
C TYR A 681 -30.49 -14.91 6.14
N LEU A 682 -29.71 -15.95 6.41
CA LEU A 682 -30.17 -17.15 7.09
C LEU A 682 -28.92 -17.87 7.63
N SER A 683 -28.65 -17.63 8.91
CA SER A 683 -27.92 -18.54 9.77
C SER A 683 -28.71 -19.84 9.92
N THR A 684 -28.08 -21.01 9.80
CA THR A 684 -28.22 -22.13 10.75
C THR A 684 -27.29 -23.29 10.40
N GLU A 685 -26.88 -23.97 11.46
CA GLU A 685 -25.95 -25.08 11.61
C GLU A 685 -26.44 -26.44 11.03
N GLU A 686 -25.46 -27.31 10.71
CA GLU A 686 -25.47 -28.81 10.70
C GLU A 686 -26.28 -29.60 9.62
N PRO A 687 -25.98 -30.90 9.37
CA PRO A 687 -24.73 -31.48 8.86
C PRO A 687 -24.94 -32.30 7.56
N LEU A 688 -23.82 -32.69 6.94
CA LEU A 688 -23.72 -33.48 5.69
C LEU A 688 -24.49 -34.81 5.70
N GLY A 689 -25.21 -35.09 4.61
CA GLY A 689 -25.80 -36.38 4.30
C GLY A 689 -26.03 -36.60 2.79
N ASN A 690 -25.19 -37.46 2.20
CA ASN A 690 -25.34 -38.33 1.03
C ASN A 690 -25.85 -37.82 -0.35
N GLU A 691 -24.97 -38.07 -1.34
CA GLU A 691 -25.15 -38.40 -2.76
C GLU A 691 -26.50 -38.14 -3.45
N VAL A 692 -26.50 -37.36 -4.54
CA VAL A 692 -27.07 -37.76 -5.85
C VAL A 692 -26.34 -37.03 -7.00
N LEU A 693 -25.97 -37.81 -8.01
CA LEU A 693 -25.37 -37.48 -9.31
C LEU A 693 -26.48 -37.12 -10.34
N TRP A 694 -26.29 -36.06 -11.14
CA TRP A 694 -26.57 -35.92 -12.60
C TRP A 694 -27.14 -34.58 -13.09
N ALA A 695 -26.68 -34.26 -14.31
CA ALA A 695 -26.81 -33.06 -15.13
C ALA A 695 -28.24 -32.59 -15.50
N GLY A 696 -28.38 -31.31 -15.84
CA GLY A 696 -29.57 -30.77 -16.49
C GLY A 696 -29.45 -29.31 -16.94
N ILE A 697 -29.40 -29.11 -18.26
CA ILE A 697 -29.56 -27.85 -18.98
C ILE A 697 -30.99 -27.32 -18.80
N ILE A 698 -31.17 -26.09 -18.29
CA ILE A 698 -32.37 -25.22 -18.45
C ILE A 698 -31.84 -23.77 -18.29
N GLY A 699 -32.03 -22.78 -19.17
CA GLY A 699 -33.09 -22.54 -20.13
C GLY A 699 -34.16 -21.60 -19.55
N ILE A 700 -33.85 -20.31 -19.28
CA ILE A 700 -34.87 -19.33 -18.90
C ILE A 700 -34.97 -18.23 -19.98
N VAL A 701 -36.07 -18.30 -20.72
CA VAL A 701 -36.70 -17.22 -21.46
C VAL A 701 -37.81 -16.67 -20.59
N ALA A 702 -37.88 -15.35 -20.40
CA ALA A 702 -39.10 -14.66 -20.02
C ALA A 702 -39.22 -13.34 -20.79
N LEU A 703 -40.33 -13.25 -21.54
CA LEU A 703 -40.90 -12.11 -22.27
C LEU A 703 -41.15 -10.92 -21.33
N GLY A 704 -41.23 -9.64 -21.72
CA GLY A 704 -41.18 -8.97 -23.01
C GLY A 704 -41.67 -7.52 -22.81
N ALA A 705 -41.14 -6.57 -23.58
CA ALA A 705 -41.84 -5.33 -23.96
C ALA A 705 -41.16 -4.73 -25.20
N ALA A 706 -42.00 -4.40 -26.18
CA ALA A 706 -41.77 -4.02 -27.57
C ALA A 706 -40.62 -3.05 -27.89
N GLY A 707 -39.91 -3.34 -29.00
CA GLY A 707 -39.05 -2.39 -29.72
C GLY A 707 -38.34 -3.03 -30.91
N CYS A 708 -38.88 -2.84 -32.12
CA CYS A 708 -38.43 -3.39 -33.41
C CYS A 708 -36.92 -3.30 -33.69
N VAL A 709 -36.29 -4.41 -34.12
CA VAL A 709 -35.12 -4.35 -35.02
C VAL A 709 -35.20 -5.45 -36.08
N THR A 710 -35.17 -5.01 -37.33
CA THR A 710 -35.23 -5.78 -38.58
C THR A 710 -33.95 -6.60 -38.80
N ILE A 711 -34.09 -7.90 -39.09
CA ILE A 711 -32.98 -8.81 -39.43
C ILE A 711 -32.70 -8.74 -40.94
N ILE A 712 -31.51 -8.27 -41.33
CA ILE A 712 -30.99 -8.41 -42.70
C ILE A 712 -30.10 -9.67 -42.75
N LYS A 713 -30.55 -10.71 -43.47
CA LYS A 713 -29.73 -11.88 -43.83
C LYS A 713 -28.89 -11.55 -45.07
N GLN A 714 -27.56 -11.69 -44.97
CA GLN A 714 -26.71 -11.90 -46.15
C GLN A 714 -25.90 -13.18 -46.01
N LYS A 715 -26.19 -14.14 -46.91
CA LYS A 715 -25.38 -15.32 -47.22
C LYS A 715 -24.23 -14.93 -48.16
N ARG A 716 -23.01 -15.43 -47.94
CA ARG A 716 -21.98 -15.72 -48.97
C ARG A 716 -21.02 -16.77 -48.39
N ARG A 717 -21.12 -18.06 -48.77
CA ARG A 717 -20.43 -18.78 -49.87
C ARG A 717 -18.90 -18.65 -49.87
N VAL A 718 -18.27 -19.78 -49.50
CA VAL A 718 -16.87 -20.17 -49.69
C VAL A 718 -16.57 -20.45 -51.17
N PRO A 719 -15.35 -20.19 -51.65
CA PRO A 719 -14.75 -20.92 -52.76
C PRO A 719 -13.48 -21.70 -52.34
N ALA A 720 -13.32 -22.87 -52.95
CA ALA A 720 -12.23 -23.82 -52.80
C ALA A 720 -11.01 -23.49 -53.68
N MET A 721 -9.82 -23.97 -53.29
CA MET A 721 -8.69 -24.32 -54.18
C MET A 721 -7.75 -25.28 -53.40
N THR A 722 -7.84 -26.59 -53.67
CA THR A 722 -6.95 -27.45 -54.49
C THR A 722 -5.71 -28.00 -53.78
N GLN A 723 -5.73 -29.32 -53.58
CA GLN A 723 -4.62 -30.21 -53.22
C GLN A 723 -3.68 -30.51 -54.40
N GLN A 724 -2.39 -30.65 -54.11
CA GLN A 724 -1.38 -31.59 -54.68
C GLN A 724 -0.12 -31.42 -53.80
N GLY A 725 0.66 -32.41 -53.32
CA GLY A 725 0.72 -33.86 -53.46
C GLY A 725 2.16 -34.34 -53.12
N GLY A 726 2.31 -35.53 -52.49
CA GLY A 726 3.56 -36.32 -52.40
C GLY A 726 4.13 -36.46 -50.97
N ARG A 727 3.95 -37.59 -50.26
CA ARG A 727 4.70 -38.89 -50.28
C ARG A 727 6.13 -38.76 -49.74
N GLU A 728 6.64 -39.55 -48.79
CA GLU A 728 6.22 -40.81 -48.13
C GLU A 728 6.23 -40.69 -46.60
#